data_AF-A0A894KFH5-F1
#
_entry.id   AF-A0A894KFH5-F1
#
_cell.length_a   1.000
_cell.length_b   1.000
_cell.length_c   1.000
_cell.angle_alpha   90.00
_cell.angle_beta   90.00
_cell.angle_gamma   90.00
#
_symmetry.space_group_name_H-M   'P 1'
#
loop_
_entity.id
_entity.type
_entity.pdbx_description
1 polymer ?
#
loop_
_entity_poly.entity_id
_entity_poly.type
_entity_poly.pdbx_seq_one_letter_code
_entity_poly.pdbx_strand_id
1 'polypeptide(L)'
;MNLVNAQQARRVLDRLVGFELSPLLWKKVRPQLSAGRVQSVAVRLLVEREREIIAFRSTPYYRVVAQFYAAADPDKTLFKAELSTRFDTREEAETFLRSCIDARFTVAKAEEKPAQRYPAPPFTTSTLQQEAGRKLGMSVSQTMSVAQHLYEQGLITYMRTDSVNLSKQAIGQCKEEIIKLFGEKYSSAHNYKTKTKGAQEAHEAIRPSYIERQTIEGTPAEKKLYDLIWKRTVASQMVPAELDRTTIVIDISGSDAQFVATGEVIRFDGFLKLYSESTDEEPGEEGSGILPKMAQGESVNPAQITATERFTAPPARYNEASLVKRLEELGIGRPSTYAPTITTIINRGYVVKQNKEGQKRSYVQLTLTGSKIAEKRLTETYGKEKNRLQPTDIGMVVNDYLESQFEPIMDYNFTANVEKEFDRIADGEITWNSMIDDFYGPFHKMVDHATTTQTTKNNQIRILGTDPTTGHTVKARIGRYGPMVEIEGNEGEKSRFASLKKGQLIESLTLEEALALFSLPRNLGPYEGEDLVIGIGKFGPYVRHGKSFASLARTDDPYTIGYDRAAELVREQQARAAAANTPLKTFAEEPELLIKNGRYGPYIAYKGKNYRIPKGTKPEEITLEACMKIIQTSKK
;
A
#
# COMPACT_ATOMS: atom_id res chain seq x y z
N MET A 1 -32.22 -1.56 -23.21
CA MET A 1 -32.40 -0.18 -22.75
C MET A 1 -32.00 -0.02 -21.28
N ASN A 2 -32.43 -0.93 -20.39
CA ASN A 2 -32.15 -0.89 -18.95
C ASN A 2 -30.66 -0.79 -18.56
N LEU A 3 -29.77 -1.59 -19.17
CA LEU A 3 -28.32 -1.48 -18.96
C LEU A 3 -27.74 -0.09 -19.33
N VAL A 4 -28.27 0.54 -20.38
CA VAL A 4 -27.89 1.90 -20.79
C VAL A 4 -28.37 2.91 -19.75
N ASN A 5 -29.60 2.76 -19.26
CA ASN A 5 -30.16 3.59 -18.20
C ASN A 5 -29.36 3.49 -16.91
N ALA A 6 -28.94 2.29 -16.50
CA ALA A 6 -28.10 2.10 -15.31
C ALA A 6 -26.74 2.80 -15.46
N GLN A 7 -26.13 2.71 -16.64
CA GLN A 7 -24.89 3.43 -16.94
C GLN A 7 -25.09 4.96 -16.92
N GLN A 8 -26.20 5.45 -17.48
CA GLN A 8 -26.56 6.86 -17.47
C GLN A 8 -26.80 7.36 -16.04
N ALA A 9 -27.54 6.61 -15.23
CA ALA A 9 -27.79 6.91 -13.81
C ALA A 9 -26.47 7.10 -13.06
N ARG A 10 -25.55 6.12 -13.18
CA ARG A 10 -24.21 6.18 -12.56
C ARG A 10 -23.46 7.43 -13.01
N ARG A 11 -23.42 7.69 -14.33
CA ARG A 11 -22.73 8.86 -14.89
C ARG A 11 -23.32 10.18 -14.38
N VAL A 12 -24.65 10.29 -14.29
CA VAL A 12 -25.33 11.50 -13.83
C VAL A 12 -25.11 11.70 -12.33
N LEU A 13 -25.30 10.67 -11.51
CA LEU A 13 -25.07 10.75 -10.06
C LEU A 13 -23.62 11.15 -9.75
N ASP A 14 -22.65 10.46 -10.34
CA ASP A 14 -21.23 10.78 -10.10
C ASP A 14 -20.88 12.20 -10.61
N ARG A 15 -21.56 12.67 -11.66
CA ARG A 15 -21.43 14.05 -12.16
C ARG A 15 -21.99 15.06 -11.17
N LEU A 16 -23.18 14.83 -10.61
CA LEU A 16 -23.82 15.71 -9.62
C LEU A 16 -22.94 15.83 -8.37
N VAL A 17 -22.52 14.70 -7.79
CA VAL A 17 -21.62 14.69 -6.63
C VAL A 17 -20.33 15.44 -6.94
N GLY A 18 -19.71 15.15 -8.08
CA GLY A 18 -18.45 15.79 -8.47
C GLY A 18 -18.57 17.29 -8.69
N PHE A 19 -19.63 17.75 -9.35
CA PHE A 19 -19.82 19.16 -9.73
C PHE A 19 -20.26 20.03 -8.57
N GLU A 20 -20.99 19.46 -7.61
CA GLU A 20 -21.45 20.20 -6.42
C GLU A 20 -20.36 20.26 -5.35
N LEU A 21 -19.69 19.12 -5.05
CA LEU A 21 -18.72 19.06 -3.96
C LEU A 21 -17.36 19.63 -4.32
N SER A 22 -16.88 19.48 -5.56
CA SER A 22 -15.51 19.92 -5.91
C SER A 22 -15.32 21.44 -5.79
N PRO A 23 -16.24 22.30 -6.28
CA PRO A 23 -16.14 23.76 -6.07
C PRO A 23 -16.19 24.17 -4.60
N LEU A 24 -16.95 23.43 -3.78
CA LEU A 24 -17.01 23.64 -2.34
C LEU A 24 -15.64 23.35 -1.69
N LEU A 25 -15.01 22.22 -2.03
CA LEU A 25 -13.65 21.90 -1.59
C LEU A 25 -12.62 22.95 -2.06
N TRP A 26 -12.79 23.54 -3.25
CA TRP A 26 -11.89 24.59 -3.73
C TRP A 26 -11.99 25.86 -2.89
N LYS A 27 -13.20 26.24 -2.49
CA LYS A 27 -13.46 27.42 -1.66
C LYS A 27 -13.02 27.20 -0.21
N LYS A 28 -13.24 26.00 0.33
CA LYS A 28 -13.10 25.72 1.77
C LYS A 28 -11.76 25.07 2.16
N VAL A 29 -11.10 24.37 1.24
CA VAL A 29 -9.84 23.64 1.49
C VAL A 29 -8.72 24.12 0.57
N ARG A 30 -8.75 23.75 -0.71
CA ARG A 30 -7.71 24.10 -1.70
C ARG A 30 -8.22 23.94 -3.13
N PRO A 31 -7.79 24.79 -4.09
CA PRO A 31 -8.10 24.59 -5.51
C PRO A 31 -7.63 23.23 -6.06
N GLN A 32 -8.30 22.75 -7.10
CA GLN A 32 -7.97 21.52 -7.86
C GLN A 32 -8.20 20.18 -7.14
N LEU A 33 -8.86 20.22 -5.99
CA LEU A 33 -9.37 19.03 -5.30
C LEU A 33 -10.59 18.44 -6.01
N SER A 34 -10.90 17.18 -5.77
CA SER A 34 -12.10 16.52 -6.31
C SER A 34 -12.78 15.65 -5.26
N ALA A 35 -14.10 15.69 -5.22
CA ALA A 35 -14.90 14.77 -4.41
C ALA A 35 -15.75 13.88 -5.31
N GLY A 36 -16.08 12.70 -4.82
CA GLY A 36 -16.93 11.74 -5.53
C GLY A 36 -17.25 10.59 -4.61
N ARG A 37 -18.44 10.01 -4.79
CA ARG A 37 -19.00 9.01 -3.89
C ARG A 37 -18.01 7.88 -3.55
N VAL A 38 -17.46 7.20 -4.57
CA VAL A 38 -16.52 6.09 -4.35
C VAL A 38 -15.13 6.57 -3.90
N GLN A 39 -14.62 7.67 -4.47
CA GLN A 39 -13.27 8.17 -4.15
C GLN A 39 -13.16 8.69 -2.70
N SER A 40 -14.17 9.43 -2.23
CA SER A 40 -14.15 10.02 -0.89
C SER A 40 -14.23 8.93 0.18
N VAL A 41 -15.05 7.91 -0.07
CA VAL A 41 -15.19 6.76 0.82
C VAL A 41 -13.93 5.88 0.84
N ALA A 42 -13.22 5.75 -0.29
CA ALA A 42 -11.92 5.09 -0.31
C ALA A 42 -10.84 5.86 0.47
N VAL A 43 -10.87 7.20 0.44
CA VAL A 43 -10.00 8.04 1.29
C VAL A 43 -10.37 7.85 2.76
N ARG A 44 -11.66 7.82 3.10
CA ARG A 44 -12.16 7.58 4.46
C ARG A 44 -11.60 6.30 5.07
N LEU A 45 -11.65 5.17 4.35
CA LEU A 45 -11.08 3.90 4.81
C LEU A 45 -9.58 4.00 5.19
N LEU A 46 -8.83 4.81 4.45
CA LEU A 46 -7.41 5.04 4.70
C LEU A 46 -7.18 5.98 5.89
N VAL A 47 -8.03 6.99 6.05
CA VAL A 47 -7.99 7.93 7.19
C VAL A 47 -8.35 7.22 8.50
N GLU A 48 -9.43 6.42 8.50
CA GLU A 48 -9.83 5.62 9.67
C GLU A 48 -8.71 4.65 10.08
N ARG A 49 -8.12 3.91 9.13
CA ARG A 49 -6.97 3.04 9.40
C ARG A 49 -5.76 3.81 9.94
N GLU A 50 -5.46 4.99 9.41
CA GLU A 50 -4.33 5.79 9.90
C GLU A 50 -4.58 6.27 11.34
N ARG A 51 -5.82 6.66 11.66
CA ARG A 51 -6.20 7.04 13.03
C ARG A 51 -6.14 5.87 13.99
N GLU A 52 -6.57 4.68 13.59
CA GLU A 52 -6.37 3.43 14.37
C GLU A 52 -4.88 3.22 14.69
N ILE A 53 -4.00 3.41 13.71
CA ILE A 53 -2.54 3.26 13.88
C ILE A 53 -1.97 4.33 14.82
N ILE A 54 -2.41 5.59 14.69
CA ILE A 54 -1.95 6.71 15.53
C ILE A 54 -2.43 6.54 16.99
N ALA A 55 -3.67 6.10 17.18
CA ALA A 55 -4.26 5.88 18.49
C ALA A 55 -3.69 4.62 19.19
N PHE A 56 -3.19 3.65 18.41
CA PHE A 56 -2.65 2.41 18.94
C PHE A 56 -1.50 2.65 19.94
N ARG A 57 -1.53 1.94 21.06
CA ARG A 57 -0.47 1.91 22.06
C ARG A 57 0.03 0.49 22.17
N SER A 58 1.27 0.28 21.75
CA SER A 58 1.91 -1.03 21.81
C SER A 58 2.14 -1.44 23.25
N THR A 59 1.72 -2.65 23.60
CA THR A 59 1.90 -3.26 24.90
C THR A 59 2.84 -4.47 24.75
N PRO A 60 3.85 -4.61 25.64
CA PRO A 60 4.66 -5.81 25.68
C PRO A 60 3.85 -6.99 26.22
N TYR A 61 4.23 -8.19 25.82
CA TYR A 61 3.75 -9.46 26.39
C TYR A 61 4.82 -10.53 26.16
N TYR A 62 4.81 -11.59 26.95
CA TYR A 62 5.73 -12.71 26.83
C TYR A 62 5.04 -13.91 26.19
N ARG A 63 5.57 -14.32 25.04
CA ARG A 63 5.20 -15.56 24.34
C ARG A 63 6.15 -16.68 24.78
N VAL A 64 5.61 -17.78 25.30
CA VAL A 64 6.41 -18.91 25.76
C VAL A 64 6.37 -20.06 24.77
N VAL A 65 7.55 -20.50 24.33
CA VAL A 65 7.73 -21.62 23.40
C VAL A 65 8.72 -22.60 24.01
N ALA A 66 8.33 -23.87 24.07
CA ALA A 66 9.17 -24.97 24.50
C ALA A 66 9.64 -25.79 23.29
N GLN A 67 10.87 -26.31 23.37
CA GLN A 67 11.37 -27.36 22.49
C GLN A 67 11.37 -28.67 23.27
N PHE A 68 10.46 -29.57 22.90
CA PHE A 68 10.29 -30.87 23.53
C PHE A 68 10.92 -31.97 22.69
N TYR A 69 11.24 -33.08 23.33
CA TYR A 69 11.48 -34.38 22.71
C TYR A 69 10.76 -35.47 23.53
N ALA A 70 10.37 -36.57 22.88
CA ALA A 70 9.75 -37.68 23.58
C ALA A 70 10.76 -38.35 24.53
N ALA A 71 10.37 -38.68 25.76
CA ALA A 71 11.30 -39.24 26.74
C ALA A 71 11.86 -40.62 26.31
N ALA A 72 11.11 -41.36 25.49
CA ALA A 72 11.50 -42.64 24.95
C ALA A 72 12.30 -42.55 23.63
N ASP A 73 12.45 -41.35 23.04
CA ASP A 73 13.19 -41.17 21.78
C ASP A 73 14.71 -41.09 22.05
N PRO A 74 15.51 -42.08 21.60
CA PRO A 74 16.95 -42.06 21.78
C PRO A 74 17.64 -40.94 20.99
N ASP A 75 17.07 -40.52 19.86
CA ASP A 75 17.65 -39.49 18.98
C ASP A 75 17.29 -38.07 19.45
N LYS A 76 16.39 -37.94 20.44
CA LYS A 76 15.92 -36.67 21.03
C LYS A 76 15.46 -35.68 19.98
N THR A 77 14.62 -36.14 19.07
CA THR A 77 14.08 -35.33 17.97
C THR A 77 13.25 -34.18 18.55
N LEU A 78 13.69 -32.94 18.29
CA LEU A 78 13.08 -31.74 18.84
C LEU A 78 11.84 -31.32 18.04
N PHE A 79 10.77 -30.97 18.76
CA PHE A 79 9.60 -30.30 18.21
C PHE A 79 9.21 -29.08 19.06
N LYS A 80 8.64 -28.06 18.43
CA LYS A 80 8.21 -26.82 19.11
C LYS A 80 6.77 -26.95 19.59
N ALA A 81 6.50 -26.49 20.81
CA ALA A 81 5.15 -26.31 21.34
C ALA A 81 5.03 -24.92 21.97
N GLU A 82 3.92 -24.23 21.74
CA GLU A 82 3.64 -22.91 22.28
C GLU A 82 2.67 -23.00 23.45
N LEU A 83 2.91 -22.21 24.50
CA LEU A 83 2.01 -22.14 25.64
C LEU A 83 0.67 -21.50 25.21
N SER A 84 -0.45 -22.07 25.66
CA SER A 84 -1.80 -21.57 25.34
C SER A 84 -2.10 -20.18 25.91
N THR A 85 -1.32 -19.75 26.90
CA THR A 85 -1.43 -18.44 27.55
C THR A 85 -0.20 -17.57 27.30
N ARG A 86 -0.38 -16.26 27.48
CA ARG A 86 0.67 -15.24 27.40
C ARG A 86 0.75 -14.52 28.75
N PHE A 87 1.91 -13.96 29.06
CA PHE A 87 2.12 -13.17 30.28
C PHE A 87 2.32 -11.71 29.93
N ASP A 88 1.87 -10.79 30.78
CA ASP A 88 2.00 -9.35 30.50
C ASP A 88 3.34 -8.82 30.99
N THR A 89 3.89 -9.42 32.04
CA THR A 89 5.15 -8.97 32.68
C THR A 89 6.27 -9.98 32.58
N ARG A 90 7.50 -9.47 32.72
CA ARG A 90 8.71 -10.30 32.75
C ARG A 90 8.70 -11.21 33.97
N GLU A 91 8.27 -10.68 35.11
CA GLU A 91 8.27 -11.36 36.41
C GLU A 91 7.29 -12.53 36.42
N GLU A 92 6.12 -12.39 35.80
CA GLU A 92 5.17 -13.49 35.57
C GLU A 92 5.78 -14.58 34.69
N ALA A 93 6.39 -14.20 33.57
CA ALA A 93 7.04 -15.15 32.67
C ALA A 93 8.20 -15.88 33.36
N GLU A 94 9.01 -15.19 34.15
CA GLU A 94 10.10 -15.79 34.93
C GLU A 94 9.57 -16.73 36.02
N THR A 95 8.51 -16.33 36.72
CA THR A 95 7.85 -17.16 37.73
C THR A 95 7.31 -18.45 37.10
N PHE A 96 6.70 -18.36 35.92
CA PHE A 96 6.27 -19.52 35.16
C PHE A 96 7.46 -20.42 34.79
N LEU A 97 8.55 -19.87 34.23
CA LEU A 97 9.74 -20.66 33.91
C LEU A 97 10.35 -21.33 35.15
N ARG A 98 10.34 -20.67 36.31
CA ARG A 98 10.79 -21.29 37.57
C ARG A 98 9.91 -22.47 37.97
N SER A 99 8.60 -22.35 37.79
CA SER A 99 7.68 -23.48 38.06
C SER A 99 7.93 -24.68 37.14
N CYS A 100 8.51 -24.46 35.96
CA CYS A 100 8.85 -25.53 35.01
C CYS A 100 10.12 -26.32 35.34
N ILE A 101 10.97 -25.89 36.29
CA ILE A 101 12.27 -26.53 36.57
C ILE A 101 12.10 -27.99 37.01
N ASP A 102 11.15 -28.25 37.91
CA ASP A 102 10.87 -29.59 38.45
C ASP A 102 9.53 -30.15 37.95
N ALA A 103 8.94 -29.50 36.94
CA ALA A 103 7.66 -29.92 36.38
C ALA A 103 7.82 -31.17 35.50
N ARG A 104 6.84 -32.07 35.59
CA ARG A 104 6.66 -33.17 34.64
C ARG A 104 5.76 -32.71 33.51
N PHE A 105 6.15 -33.06 32.28
CA PHE A 105 5.39 -32.76 31.08
C PHE A 105 4.85 -34.05 30.47
N THR A 106 3.54 -34.10 30.27
CA THR A 106 2.85 -35.30 29.77
C THR A 106 1.92 -34.95 28.66
N VAL A 107 1.85 -35.80 27.63
CA VAL A 107 0.91 -35.65 26.53
C VAL A 107 -0.51 -35.86 27.06
N ALA A 108 -1.25 -34.77 27.21
CA ALA A 108 -2.65 -34.77 27.61
C ALA A 108 -3.53 -35.33 26.49
N LYS A 109 -3.20 -34.96 25.25
CA LYS A 109 -3.91 -35.35 24.05
C LYS A 109 -2.97 -35.32 22.86
N ALA A 110 -2.95 -36.39 22.07
CA ALA A 110 -2.37 -36.41 20.73
C ALA A 110 -3.47 -36.81 19.76
N GLU A 111 -3.82 -35.91 18.85
CA GLU A 111 -4.89 -36.14 17.90
C GLU A 111 -4.40 -35.88 16.48
N GLU A 112 -4.54 -36.89 15.65
CA GLU A 112 -4.31 -36.81 14.21
C GLU A 112 -5.67 -36.77 13.53
N LYS A 113 -5.95 -35.67 12.83
CA LYS A 113 -7.19 -35.48 12.09
C LYS A 113 -6.90 -35.24 10.62
N PRO A 114 -7.58 -35.97 9.71
CA PRO A 114 -7.52 -35.63 8.30
C PRO A 114 -8.09 -34.21 8.11
N ALA A 115 -7.38 -33.41 7.35
CA ALA A 115 -7.73 -32.05 6.98
C ALA A 115 -7.62 -31.91 5.47
N GLN A 116 -8.51 -31.10 4.88
CA GLN A 116 -8.46 -30.79 3.46
C GLN A 116 -8.24 -29.30 3.26
N ARG A 117 -7.34 -28.97 2.33
CA ARG A 117 -7.23 -27.61 1.78
C ARG A 117 -7.84 -27.62 0.40
N TYR A 118 -8.82 -26.75 0.18
CA TYR A 118 -9.53 -26.67 -1.09
C TYR A 118 -8.85 -25.66 -2.02
N PRO A 119 -8.84 -25.93 -3.33
CA PRO A 119 -8.38 -24.95 -4.29
C PRO A 119 -9.28 -23.72 -4.29
N ALA A 120 -8.65 -22.57 -4.43
CA ALA A 120 -9.36 -21.31 -4.45
C ALA A 120 -10.01 -21.07 -5.83
N PRO A 121 -11.12 -20.31 -5.90
CA PRO A 121 -11.88 -20.13 -7.14
C PRO A 121 -11.05 -19.47 -8.26
N PRO A 122 -11.49 -19.61 -9.53
CA PRO A 122 -10.98 -18.83 -10.66
C PRO A 122 -10.98 -17.33 -10.38
N PHE A 123 -10.11 -16.60 -11.08
CA PHE A 123 -9.96 -15.17 -10.82
C PHE A 123 -11.19 -14.35 -11.17
N THR A 124 -11.59 -13.50 -10.25
CA THR A 124 -12.33 -12.26 -10.48
C THR A 124 -11.35 -11.11 -10.70
N THR A 125 -11.86 -9.93 -11.04
CA THR A 125 -11.04 -8.71 -11.15
C THR A 125 -10.33 -8.37 -9.84
N SER A 126 -11.05 -8.45 -8.73
CA SER A 126 -10.51 -8.14 -7.39
C SER A 126 -9.42 -9.13 -7.00
N THR A 127 -9.70 -10.44 -7.11
CA THR A 127 -8.74 -11.48 -6.72
C THR A 127 -7.50 -11.51 -7.63
N LEU A 128 -7.65 -11.20 -8.92
CA LEU A 128 -6.50 -11.03 -9.82
C LEU A 128 -5.62 -9.84 -9.41
N GLN A 129 -6.24 -8.69 -9.11
CA GLN A 129 -5.52 -7.51 -8.64
C GLN A 129 -4.77 -7.77 -7.32
N GLN A 130 -5.40 -8.53 -6.42
CA GLN A 130 -4.80 -8.92 -5.15
C GLN A 130 -3.56 -9.82 -5.36
N GLU A 131 -3.71 -10.93 -6.06
CA GLU A 131 -2.61 -11.89 -6.25
C GLU A 131 -1.50 -11.34 -7.14
N ALA A 132 -1.81 -10.52 -8.16
CA ALA A 132 -0.79 -9.83 -8.95
C ALA A 132 0.00 -8.82 -8.11
N GLY A 133 -0.66 -8.12 -7.18
CA GLY A 133 0.00 -7.24 -6.22
C GLY A 133 0.94 -7.99 -5.28
N ARG A 134 0.48 -9.12 -4.70
CA ARG A 134 1.25 -9.93 -3.75
C ARG A 134 2.41 -10.67 -4.41
N LYS A 135 2.15 -11.41 -5.49
CA LYS A 135 3.13 -12.31 -6.12
C LYS A 135 4.01 -11.64 -7.16
N LEU A 136 3.47 -10.66 -7.90
CA LEU A 136 4.17 -10.03 -9.02
C LEU A 136 4.61 -8.59 -8.73
N GLY A 137 4.16 -8.01 -7.61
CA GLY A 137 4.45 -6.62 -7.25
C GLY A 137 3.81 -5.59 -8.18
N MET A 138 2.81 -5.98 -8.97
CA MET A 138 2.14 -5.11 -9.94
C MET A 138 1.13 -4.20 -9.23
N SER A 139 1.04 -2.93 -9.64
CA SER A 139 -0.05 -2.05 -9.19
C SER A 139 -1.39 -2.48 -9.80
N VAL A 140 -2.51 -2.09 -9.20
CA VAL A 140 -3.84 -2.42 -9.74
C VAL A 140 -4.02 -1.87 -11.16
N SER A 141 -3.47 -0.68 -11.43
CA SER A 141 -3.51 -0.06 -12.76
C SER A 141 -2.65 -0.83 -13.76
N GLN A 142 -1.44 -1.25 -13.37
CA GLN A 142 -0.57 -2.04 -14.23
C GLN A 142 -1.20 -3.42 -14.53
N THR A 143 -1.75 -4.10 -13.53
CA THR A 143 -2.46 -5.38 -13.69
C THR A 143 -3.59 -5.25 -14.71
N MET A 144 -4.43 -4.22 -14.58
CA MET A 144 -5.54 -4.02 -15.52
C MET A 144 -5.08 -3.65 -16.93
N SER A 145 -4.00 -2.87 -17.08
CA SER A 145 -3.45 -2.54 -18.39
C SER A 145 -2.90 -3.79 -19.09
N VAL A 146 -2.17 -4.63 -18.37
CA VAL A 146 -1.63 -5.88 -18.93
C VAL A 146 -2.75 -6.86 -19.25
N ALA A 147 -3.73 -7.03 -18.36
CA ALA A 147 -4.88 -7.89 -18.61
C ALA A 147 -5.72 -7.42 -19.81
N GLN A 148 -5.87 -6.10 -20.02
CA GLN A 148 -6.50 -5.54 -21.22
C GLN A 148 -5.77 -5.98 -22.49
N HIS A 149 -4.43 -5.86 -22.53
CA HIS A 149 -3.64 -6.31 -23.69
C HIS A 149 -3.77 -7.82 -23.95
N LEU A 150 -3.73 -8.64 -22.89
CA LEU A 150 -3.94 -10.09 -23.00
C LEU A 150 -5.32 -10.42 -23.58
N TYR A 151 -6.37 -9.70 -23.14
CA TYR A 151 -7.73 -9.86 -23.63
C TYR A 151 -7.86 -9.45 -25.11
N GLU A 152 -7.31 -8.30 -25.50
CA GLU A 152 -7.33 -7.81 -26.89
C GLU A 152 -6.58 -8.72 -27.87
N GLN A 153 -5.57 -9.44 -27.39
CA GLN A 153 -4.86 -10.49 -28.14
C GLN A 153 -5.60 -11.84 -28.16
N GLY A 154 -6.75 -11.94 -27.48
CA GLY A 154 -7.53 -13.18 -27.38
C GLY A 154 -6.91 -14.25 -26.47
N LEU A 155 -5.98 -13.89 -25.59
CA LEU A 155 -5.26 -14.84 -24.72
C LEU A 155 -6.04 -15.20 -23.45
N ILE A 156 -6.83 -14.26 -22.93
CA ILE A 156 -7.66 -14.47 -21.74
C ILE A 156 -9.10 -14.00 -22.00
N THR A 157 -10.03 -14.44 -21.15
CA THR A 157 -11.40 -13.92 -21.08
C THR A 157 -11.42 -12.48 -20.52
N TYR A 158 -12.60 -11.85 -20.57
CA TYR A 158 -12.76 -10.46 -20.17
C TYR A 158 -12.39 -10.24 -18.69
N MET A 159 -11.43 -9.34 -18.45
CA MET A 159 -10.79 -9.11 -17.16
C MET A 159 -11.57 -8.22 -16.18
N ARG A 160 -12.75 -7.69 -16.57
CA ARG A 160 -13.62 -6.89 -15.70
C ARG A 160 -14.87 -7.69 -15.35
N THR A 161 -14.66 -8.69 -14.52
CA THR A 161 -15.67 -9.64 -14.05
C THR A 161 -15.64 -9.76 -12.54
N ASP A 162 -16.80 -9.94 -11.93
CA ASP A 162 -17.02 -10.33 -10.54
C ASP A 162 -17.39 -11.83 -10.42
N SER A 163 -17.50 -12.53 -11.56
CA SER A 163 -17.87 -13.93 -11.64
C SER A 163 -16.68 -14.86 -11.44
N VAL A 164 -16.90 -15.94 -10.69
CA VAL A 164 -15.97 -17.07 -10.54
C VAL A 164 -16.34 -18.27 -11.43
N ASN A 165 -17.38 -18.12 -12.25
CA ASN A 165 -17.95 -19.21 -13.04
C ASN A 165 -17.06 -19.56 -14.24
N LEU A 166 -16.98 -20.86 -14.56
CA LEU A 166 -16.36 -21.39 -15.78
C LEU A 166 -17.41 -22.13 -16.61
N SER A 167 -17.37 -21.94 -17.92
CA SER A 167 -18.18 -22.70 -18.86
C SER A 167 -17.86 -24.19 -18.78
N LYS A 168 -18.83 -25.03 -19.15
CA LYS A 168 -18.65 -26.49 -19.23
C LYS A 168 -17.48 -26.88 -20.14
N GLN A 169 -17.27 -26.12 -21.22
CA GLN A 169 -16.13 -26.31 -22.12
C GLN A 169 -14.80 -26.05 -21.40
N ALA A 170 -14.67 -24.93 -20.69
CA ALA A 170 -13.44 -24.61 -19.97
C ALA A 170 -13.14 -25.62 -18.86
N ILE A 171 -14.15 -26.10 -18.15
CA ILE A 171 -14.00 -27.17 -17.14
C ILE A 171 -13.51 -28.47 -17.80
N GLY A 172 -14.08 -28.84 -18.96
CA GLY A 172 -13.64 -30.00 -19.74
C GLY A 172 -12.18 -29.89 -20.19
N GLN A 173 -11.77 -28.74 -20.71
CA GLN A 173 -10.39 -28.47 -21.11
C GLN A 173 -9.41 -28.50 -19.92
N CYS A 174 -9.82 -27.98 -18.75
CA CYS A 174 -9.03 -28.10 -17.53
C CYS A 174 -8.84 -29.57 -17.13
N LYS A 175 -9.91 -30.38 -17.18
CA LYS A 175 -9.82 -31.83 -16.91
C LYS A 175 -8.79 -32.50 -17.82
N GLU A 176 -8.86 -32.26 -19.12
CA GLU A 176 -7.92 -32.83 -20.10
C GLU A 176 -6.47 -32.43 -19.81
N GLU A 177 -6.22 -31.14 -19.58
CA GLU A 177 -4.86 -30.64 -19.33
C GLU A 177 -4.32 -31.13 -17.97
N ILE A 178 -5.16 -31.24 -16.93
CA ILE A 178 -4.74 -31.80 -15.63
C ILE A 178 -4.39 -33.28 -15.76
N ILE A 179 -5.21 -34.07 -16.47
CA ILE A 179 -4.93 -35.49 -16.71
C ILE A 179 -3.60 -35.64 -17.45
N LYS A 180 -3.37 -34.82 -18.48
CA LYS A 180 -2.14 -34.83 -19.27
C LYS A 180 -0.89 -34.48 -18.46
N LEU A 181 -0.97 -33.50 -17.55
CA LEU A 181 0.20 -32.99 -16.81
C LEU A 181 0.45 -33.70 -15.48
N PHE A 182 -0.60 -34.07 -14.75
CA PHE A 182 -0.51 -34.55 -13.38
C PHE A 182 -1.11 -35.95 -13.19
N GLY A 183 -1.97 -36.39 -14.11
CA GLY A 183 -2.67 -37.67 -14.08
C GLY A 183 -4.09 -37.56 -13.53
N GLU A 184 -4.90 -38.60 -13.79
CA GLU A 184 -6.35 -38.62 -13.49
C GLU A 184 -6.68 -38.35 -12.02
N LYS A 185 -5.85 -38.84 -11.10
CA LYS A 185 -6.02 -38.64 -9.65
C LYS A 185 -5.99 -37.18 -9.20
N TYR A 186 -5.49 -36.26 -10.01
CA TYR A 186 -5.43 -34.82 -9.69
C TYR A 186 -6.62 -34.02 -10.22
N SER A 187 -7.44 -34.59 -11.11
CA SER A 187 -8.51 -33.86 -11.78
C SER A 187 -9.83 -33.96 -11.01
N SER A 188 -10.54 -32.84 -10.86
CA SER A 188 -11.89 -32.80 -10.29
C SER A 188 -12.70 -31.65 -10.88
N ALA A 189 -13.96 -31.89 -11.27
CA ALA A 189 -14.80 -30.83 -11.80
C ALA A 189 -15.44 -30.01 -10.67
N HIS A 190 -15.16 -28.72 -10.60
CA HIS A 190 -15.72 -27.80 -9.61
C HIS A 190 -16.50 -26.67 -10.28
N ASN A 191 -17.76 -26.50 -9.88
CA ASN A 191 -18.58 -25.36 -10.28
C ASN A 191 -18.60 -24.33 -9.15
N TYR A 192 -17.85 -23.25 -9.32
CA TYR A 192 -17.87 -22.12 -8.38
C TYR A 192 -19.02 -21.19 -8.72
N LYS A 193 -19.67 -20.67 -7.67
CA LYS A 193 -20.75 -19.67 -7.79
C LYS A 193 -20.35 -18.40 -7.06
N THR A 194 -20.69 -17.25 -7.64
CA THR A 194 -20.42 -15.95 -7.03
C THR A 194 -21.36 -15.78 -5.84
N LYS A 195 -20.80 -15.40 -4.68
CA LYS A 195 -21.59 -15.17 -3.45
C LYS A 195 -21.88 -13.68 -3.22
N THR A 196 -21.30 -12.81 -4.02
CA THR A 196 -21.42 -11.35 -3.88
C THR A 196 -22.82 -10.91 -4.31
N LYS A 197 -23.52 -10.19 -3.42
CA LYS A 197 -24.85 -9.61 -3.73
C LYS A 197 -24.72 -8.56 -4.84
N GLY A 198 -25.51 -8.67 -5.90
CA GLY A 198 -25.47 -7.74 -7.05
C GLY A 198 -24.32 -8.00 -8.03
N ALA A 199 -23.72 -9.21 -8.01
CA ALA A 199 -22.77 -9.59 -9.03
C ALA A 199 -23.45 -9.58 -10.41
N GLN A 200 -22.80 -8.98 -11.41
CA GLN A 200 -23.44 -8.81 -12.71
C GLN A 200 -23.53 -10.13 -13.50
N GLU A 201 -22.81 -11.19 -13.09
CA GLU A 201 -22.77 -12.60 -13.58
C GLU A 201 -22.88 -12.81 -15.12
N ALA A 202 -22.78 -11.75 -15.92
CA ALA A 202 -22.91 -11.76 -17.36
C ALA A 202 -21.63 -12.23 -18.07
N HIS A 203 -20.59 -12.51 -17.30
CA HIS A 203 -19.26 -12.89 -17.77
C HIS A 203 -18.76 -14.14 -17.03
N GLU A 204 -17.89 -14.91 -17.68
CA GLU A 204 -17.09 -15.93 -17.02
C GLU A 204 -16.02 -15.29 -16.12
N ALA A 205 -15.36 -16.12 -15.31
CA ALA A 205 -14.13 -15.77 -14.63
C ALA A 205 -13.00 -15.42 -15.61
N ILE A 206 -11.97 -14.76 -15.07
CA ILE A 206 -10.73 -14.49 -15.80
C ILE A 206 -9.93 -15.80 -15.91
N ARG A 207 -9.81 -16.30 -17.12
CA ARG A 207 -9.11 -17.54 -17.46
C ARG A 207 -8.44 -17.45 -18.83
N PRO A 208 -7.51 -18.35 -19.17
CA PRO A 208 -7.02 -18.47 -20.53
C PRO A 208 -8.15 -18.80 -21.50
N SER A 209 -8.08 -18.26 -22.72
CA SER A 209 -8.99 -18.63 -23.81
C SER A 209 -8.79 -20.09 -24.24
N TYR A 210 -7.52 -20.54 -24.21
CA TYR A 210 -7.07 -21.89 -24.54
C TYR A 210 -6.25 -22.44 -23.36
N ILE A 211 -6.74 -23.48 -22.70
CA ILE A 211 -6.14 -24.02 -21.46
C ILE A 211 -4.87 -24.82 -21.75
N GLU A 212 -4.79 -25.47 -22.90
CA GLU A 212 -3.63 -26.22 -23.38
C GLU A 212 -2.40 -25.33 -23.65
N ARG A 213 -2.61 -24.01 -23.77
CA ARG A 213 -1.54 -23.03 -23.96
C ARG A 213 -1.00 -22.58 -22.61
N GLN A 214 0.03 -23.24 -22.11
CA GLN A 214 0.63 -22.90 -20.80
C GLN A 214 1.46 -21.61 -20.81
N THR A 215 2.03 -21.26 -21.96
CA THR A 215 2.91 -20.10 -22.11
C THR A 215 2.55 -19.25 -23.32
N ILE A 216 2.85 -17.96 -23.24
CA ILE A 216 2.62 -16.98 -24.30
C ILE A 216 3.92 -16.26 -24.68
N GLU A 217 3.92 -15.69 -25.88
CA GLU A 217 4.89 -14.67 -26.24
C GLU A 217 4.42 -13.29 -25.73
N GLY A 218 5.33 -12.32 -25.65
CA GLY A 218 5.02 -10.98 -25.15
C GLY A 218 6.05 -10.46 -24.15
N THR A 219 5.71 -9.37 -23.49
CA THR A 219 6.52 -8.72 -22.47
C THR A 219 6.66 -9.59 -21.21
N PRO A 220 7.69 -9.38 -20.37
CA PRO A 220 7.83 -10.11 -19.11
C PRO A 220 6.62 -9.95 -18.16
N ALA A 221 5.93 -8.81 -18.21
CA ALA A 221 4.74 -8.57 -17.39
C ALA A 221 3.53 -9.38 -17.88
N GLU A 222 3.31 -9.43 -19.20
CA GLU A 222 2.26 -10.25 -19.82
C GLU A 222 2.47 -11.74 -19.51
N LYS A 223 3.69 -12.25 -19.70
CA LYS A 223 4.03 -13.65 -19.40
C LYS A 223 3.75 -14.01 -17.95
N LYS A 224 4.15 -13.16 -17.00
CA LYS A 224 3.93 -13.39 -15.56
C LYS A 224 2.46 -13.35 -15.18
N LEU A 225 1.69 -12.39 -15.71
CA LEU A 225 0.27 -12.28 -15.40
C LEU A 225 -0.53 -13.43 -16.02
N TYR A 226 -0.20 -13.83 -17.25
CA TYR A 226 -0.80 -14.98 -17.91
C TYR A 226 -0.53 -16.28 -17.16
N ASP A 227 0.74 -16.54 -16.78
CA ASP A 227 1.12 -17.71 -15.97
C ASP A 227 0.34 -17.78 -14.66
N LEU A 228 0.18 -16.64 -13.98
CA LEU A 228 -0.63 -16.54 -12.76
C LEU A 228 -2.09 -16.91 -13.02
N ILE A 229 -2.70 -16.34 -14.07
CA ILE A 229 -4.09 -16.65 -14.47
C ILE A 229 -4.25 -18.13 -14.80
N TRP A 230 -3.36 -18.68 -15.64
CA TRP A 230 -3.38 -20.08 -16.06
C TRP A 230 -3.30 -21.03 -14.86
N LYS A 231 -2.32 -20.83 -13.96
CA LYS A 231 -2.15 -21.65 -12.76
C LYS A 231 -3.38 -21.62 -11.86
N ARG A 232 -3.99 -20.45 -11.64
CA ARG A 232 -5.20 -20.32 -10.81
C ARG A 232 -6.40 -21.01 -11.44
N THR A 233 -6.60 -20.86 -12.75
CA THR A 233 -7.69 -21.53 -13.47
C THR A 233 -7.57 -23.05 -13.37
N VAL A 234 -6.40 -23.60 -13.72
CA VAL A 234 -6.17 -25.06 -13.71
C VAL A 234 -6.24 -25.60 -12.28
N ALA A 235 -5.59 -24.96 -11.31
CA ALA A 235 -5.64 -25.38 -9.91
C ALA A 235 -7.05 -25.38 -9.31
N SER A 236 -7.94 -24.48 -9.76
CA SER A 236 -9.35 -24.47 -9.32
C SER A 236 -10.11 -25.76 -9.68
N GLN A 237 -9.66 -26.48 -10.70
CA GLN A 237 -10.24 -27.74 -11.17
C GLN A 237 -9.40 -28.96 -10.76
N MET A 238 -8.46 -28.77 -9.83
CA MET A 238 -7.71 -29.87 -9.22
C MET A 238 -8.34 -30.29 -7.90
N VAL A 239 -8.10 -31.53 -7.50
CA VAL A 239 -8.54 -32.08 -6.22
C VAL A 239 -7.95 -31.31 -5.01
N PRO A 240 -8.66 -31.28 -3.87
CA PRO A 240 -8.13 -30.74 -2.63
C PRO A 240 -6.79 -31.39 -2.24
N ALA A 241 -5.94 -30.64 -1.55
CA ALA A 241 -4.80 -31.24 -0.87
C ALA A 241 -5.29 -31.93 0.41
N GLU A 242 -4.83 -33.17 0.63
CA GLU A 242 -5.13 -33.94 1.83
C GLU A 242 -3.94 -33.86 2.77
N LEU A 243 -4.22 -33.45 4.00
CA LEU A 243 -3.23 -33.26 5.05
C LEU A 243 -3.63 -34.09 6.25
N ASP A 244 -2.64 -34.64 6.94
CA ASP A 244 -2.83 -35.16 8.29
C ASP A 244 -2.33 -34.08 9.25
N ARG A 245 -3.26 -33.48 10.00
CA ARG A 245 -2.96 -32.46 10.99
C ARG A 245 -2.88 -33.11 12.35
N THR A 246 -1.70 -33.05 12.94
CA THR A 246 -1.42 -33.54 14.28
C THR A 246 -1.43 -32.37 15.25
N THR A 247 -2.23 -32.48 16.30
CA THR A 247 -2.21 -31.55 17.44
C THR A 247 -1.82 -32.32 18.69
N ILE A 248 -0.73 -31.90 19.33
CA ILE A 248 -0.25 -32.45 20.60
C ILE A 248 -0.47 -31.38 21.67
N VAL A 249 -1.24 -31.73 22.69
CA VAL A 249 -1.45 -30.92 23.91
C VAL A 249 -0.65 -31.57 25.03
N ILE A 250 0.18 -30.77 25.70
CA ILE A 250 1.10 -31.19 26.74
C ILE A 250 0.71 -30.48 28.04
N ASP A 251 0.36 -31.26 29.05
CA ASP A 251 0.11 -30.80 30.41
C ASP A 251 1.41 -30.61 31.17
N ILE A 252 1.36 -29.71 32.16
CA ILE A 252 2.46 -29.36 33.04
C ILE A 252 2.02 -29.68 34.47
N SER A 253 2.77 -30.52 35.19
CA SER A 253 2.41 -30.85 36.57
C SER A 253 2.44 -29.60 37.46
N GLY A 254 1.36 -29.34 38.20
CA GLY A 254 1.27 -28.20 39.11
C GLY A 254 0.91 -26.87 38.44
N SER A 255 0.49 -26.89 37.17
CA SER A 255 -0.03 -25.73 36.45
C SER A 255 -1.25 -26.12 35.61
N ASP A 256 -2.23 -25.21 35.48
CA ASP A 256 -3.36 -25.38 34.57
C ASP A 256 -3.00 -24.98 33.13
N ALA A 257 -1.79 -24.45 32.89
CA ALA A 257 -1.34 -24.04 31.58
C ALA A 257 -0.91 -25.25 30.73
N GLN A 258 -1.12 -25.16 29.42
CA GLN A 258 -0.83 -26.24 28.48
C GLN A 258 0.04 -25.75 27.33
N PHE A 259 0.97 -26.58 26.89
CA PHE A 259 1.69 -26.38 25.63
C PHE A 259 0.94 -27.06 24.50
N VAL A 260 0.86 -26.39 23.35
CA VAL A 260 0.21 -26.90 22.14
C VAL A 260 1.22 -26.90 21.00
N ALA A 261 1.44 -28.07 20.41
CA ALA A 261 2.18 -28.23 19.16
C ALA A 261 1.22 -28.61 18.04
N THR A 262 1.34 -27.94 16.90
CA THR A 262 0.60 -28.26 15.68
C THR A 262 1.60 -28.56 14.56
N GLY A 263 1.34 -29.64 13.83
CA GLY A 263 2.09 -30.02 12.65
C GLY A 263 1.15 -30.52 11.57
N GLU A 264 1.53 -30.29 10.33
CA GLU A 264 0.78 -30.76 9.17
C GLU A 264 1.71 -31.54 8.25
N VAL A 265 1.28 -32.75 7.88
CA VAL A 265 1.95 -33.56 6.86
C VAL A 265 1.06 -33.64 5.64
N ILE A 266 1.58 -33.27 4.47
CA ILE A 266 0.85 -33.42 3.21
C ILE A 266 0.82 -34.91 2.84
N ARG A 267 -0.35 -35.53 2.93
CA ARG A 267 -0.58 -36.90 2.46
C ARG A 267 -0.76 -36.94 0.94
N PHE A 268 -1.43 -35.92 0.40
CA PHE A 268 -1.61 -35.74 -1.02
C PHE A 268 -1.61 -34.24 -1.36
N ASP A 269 -0.74 -33.84 -2.28
CA ASP A 269 -0.48 -32.44 -2.60
C ASP A 269 -1.62 -31.78 -3.41
N GLY A 270 -2.44 -32.57 -4.12
CA GLY A 270 -3.60 -32.06 -4.86
C GLY A 270 -3.26 -30.81 -5.69
N PHE A 271 -4.07 -29.76 -5.56
CA PHE A 271 -3.85 -28.47 -6.24
C PHE A 271 -2.56 -27.73 -5.81
N LEU A 272 -2.03 -27.98 -4.60
CA LEU A 272 -0.82 -27.30 -4.09
C LEU A 272 0.42 -27.63 -4.92
N LYS A 273 0.38 -28.74 -5.67
CA LYS A 273 1.42 -29.09 -6.65
C LYS A 273 1.62 -28.01 -7.71
N LEU A 274 0.56 -27.29 -8.05
CA LEU A 274 0.56 -26.26 -9.09
C LEU A 274 0.47 -24.84 -8.53
N TYR A 275 -0.35 -24.65 -7.49
CA TYR A 275 -0.68 -23.32 -7.00
C TYR A 275 -0.97 -23.30 -5.49
N SER A 276 -0.35 -22.35 -4.78
CA SER A 276 -0.70 -21.97 -3.41
C SER A 276 -1.11 -20.49 -3.38
N GLU A 277 -2.20 -20.14 -2.67
CA GLU A 277 -2.60 -18.74 -2.50
C GLU A 277 -1.70 -18.02 -1.51
N SER A 278 -1.40 -16.75 -1.76
CA SER A 278 -0.60 -15.94 -0.82
C SER A 278 -1.48 -15.34 0.27
N THR A 279 -1.03 -15.42 1.53
CA THR A 279 -1.64 -14.74 2.67
C THR A 279 -1.02 -13.35 2.87
N ASP A 280 -1.80 -12.40 3.42
CA ASP A 280 -1.31 -11.05 3.76
C ASP A 280 -0.46 -11.03 5.04
N GLU A 281 -0.57 -12.09 5.85
CA GLU A 281 0.29 -12.32 7.00
C GLU A 281 1.60 -12.97 6.52
N GLU A 282 2.74 -12.45 6.99
CA GLU A 282 3.96 -13.25 6.97
C GLU A 282 3.59 -14.59 7.60
N PRO A 283 3.91 -15.74 6.96
CA PRO A 283 3.73 -16.99 7.65
C PRO A 283 4.51 -16.85 8.96
N GLY A 284 3.79 -16.81 10.08
CA GLY A 284 4.41 -17.09 11.36
C GLY A 284 5.15 -18.41 11.19
N GLU A 285 6.15 -18.67 12.01
CA GLU A 285 6.69 -20.03 12.17
C GLU A 285 5.62 -20.99 12.78
N GLU A 286 4.38 -20.96 12.27
CA GLU A 286 3.33 -21.89 12.60
C GLU A 286 3.53 -23.16 11.76
N GLY A 287 4.02 -24.19 12.42
CA GLY A 287 3.58 -25.57 12.16
C GLY A 287 4.09 -26.29 10.92
N SER A 288 5.12 -25.82 10.22
CA SER A 288 5.74 -26.58 9.11
C SER A 288 6.67 -27.71 9.55
N GLY A 289 6.60 -28.13 10.81
CA GLY A 289 7.38 -29.24 11.35
C GLY A 289 6.57 -30.53 11.37
N ILE A 290 7.18 -31.63 10.92
CA ILE A 290 6.65 -32.98 11.18
C ILE A 290 6.71 -33.19 12.70
N LEU A 291 5.57 -33.50 13.31
CA LEU A 291 5.53 -33.87 14.73
C LEU A 291 5.81 -35.36 14.91
N PRO A 292 6.50 -35.76 15.99
CA PRO A 292 6.66 -37.17 16.32
C PRO A 292 5.29 -37.80 16.64
N LYS A 293 5.14 -39.09 16.33
CA LYS A 293 3.97 -39.86 16.77
C LYS A 293 4.06 -40.07 18.28
N MET A 294 3.02 -39.68 19.00
CA MET A 294 2.93 -39.80 20.46
C MET A 294 1.53 -40.28 20.86
N ALA A 295 1.45 -41.09 21.92
CA ALA A 295 0.20 -41.46 22.55
C ALA A 295 -0.11 -40.58 23.78
N GLN A 296 -1.39 -40.54 24.15
CA GLN A 296 -1.82 -39.92 25.41
C GLN A 296 -1.13 -40.58 26.60
N GLY A 297 -0.67 -39.78 27.55
CA GLY A 297 0.04 -40.22 28.76
C GLY A 297 1.56 -40.36 28.58
N GLU A 298 2.10 -40.26 27.36
CA GLU A 298 3.54 -40.27 27.15
C GLU A 298 4.22 -39.06 27.80
N SER A 299 5.41 -39.29 28.35
CA SER A 299 6.24 -38.22 28.94
C SER A 299 7.10 -37.56 27.87
N VAL A 300 7.17 -36.23 27.91
CA VAL A 300 8.06 -35.42 27.08
C VAL A 300 9.03 -34.65 27.97
N ASN A 301 10.21 -34.38 27.46
CA ASN A 301 11.22 -33.61 28.18
C ASN A 301 11.51 -32.31 27.43
N PRO A 302 11.52 -31.15 28.11
CA PRO A 302 11.93 -29.90 27.48
C PRO A 302 13.45 -29.89 27.36
N ALA A 303 13.96 -29.73 26.13
CA ALA A 303 15.36 -29.38 25.92
C ALA A 303 15.62 -27.92 26.32
N GLN A 304 14.68 -27.04 25.98
CA GLN A 304 14.66 -25.65 26.43
C GLN A 304 13.25 -25.07 26.42
N ILE A 305 12.98 -24.13 27.33
CA ILE A 305 11.73 -23.34 27.35
C ILE A 305 12.12 -21.87 27.28
N THR A 306 11.54 -21.15 26.32
CA THR A 306 11.91 -19.76 26.04
C THR A 306 10.70 -18.85 26.16
N ALA A 307 10.76 -17.89 27.08
CA ALA A 307 9.82 -16.78 27.15
C ALA A 307 10.41 -15.58 26.41
N THR A 308 9.79 -15.17 25.32
CA THR A 308 10.25 -14.06 24.49
C THR A 308 9.30 -12.88 24.63
N GLU A 309 9.84 -11.73 25.03
CA GLU A 309 9.12 -10.46 24.99
C GLU A 309 8.76 -10.12 23.54
N ARG A 310 7.47 -9.93 23.30
CA ARG A 310 6.85 -9.53 22.07
C ARG A 310 6.02 -8.30 22.35
N PHE A 311 5.55 -7.66 21.28
CA PHE A 311 4.78 -6.44 21.40
C PHE A 311 3.59 -6.52 20.47
N THR A 312 2.47 -6.02 20.94
CA THR A 312 1.29 -5.85 20.09
C THR A 312 1.61 -4.87 18.96
N ALA A 313 1.08 -5.14 17.76
CA ALA A 313 1.29 -4.32 16.58
C ALA A 313 -0.01 -3.61 16.18
N PRO A 314 0.06 -2.38 15.64
CA PRO A 314 -1.11 -1.71 15.11
C PRO A 314 -1.64 -2.47 13.88
N PRO A 315 -2.90 -2.25 13.48
CA PRO A 315 -3.42 -2.80 12.25
C PRO A 315 -2.58 -2.34 11.05
N ALA A 316 -2.30 -3.25 10.11
CA ALA A 316 -1.47 -2.92 8.97
C ALA A 316 -2.14 -1.87 8.07
N ARG A 317 -1.37 -0.90 7.57
CA ARG A 317 -1.83 -0.02 6.49
C ARG A 317 -2.26 -0.84 5.28
N TYR A 318 -3.27 -0.36 4.57
CA TYR A 318 -3.67 -0.93 3.30
C TYR A 318 -2.55 -0.76 2.26
N ASN A 319 -2.26 -1.80 1.49
CA ASN A 319 -1.72 -1.67 0.14
C ASN A 319 -2.88 -1.62 -0.88
N GLU A 320 -2.58 -1.40 -2.16
CA GLU A 320 -3.63 -1.34 -3.20
C GLU A 320 -4.51 -2.61 -3.23
N ALA A 321 -3.92 -3.80 -3.11
CA ALA A 321 -4.63 -5.08 -3.10
C ALA A 321 -5.62 -5.21 -1.92
N SER A 322 -5.14 -4.98 -0.70
CA SER A 322 -5.95 -5.03 0.53
C SER A 322 -7.03 -3.94 0.56
N LEU A 323 -6.80 -2.79 -0.10
CA LEU A 323 -7.83 -1.76 -0.27
C LEU A 323 -8.92 -2.22 -1.25
N VAL A 324 -8.55 -2.84 -2.37
CA VAL A 324 -9.53 -3.44 -3.31
C VAL A 324 -10.36 -4.50 -2.61
N LYS A 325 -9.73 -5.40 -1.85
CA LYS A 325 -10.42 -6.42 -1.05
C LYS A 325 -11.45 -5.77 -0.11
N ARG A 326 -11.05 -4.72 0.61
CA ARG A 326 -11.94 -4.03 1.54
C ARG A 326 -13.10 -3.32 0.84
N LEU A 327 -12.85 -2.69 -0.31
CA LEU A 327 -13.90 -2.05 -1.12
C LEU A 327 -14.92 -3.08 -1.62
N GLU A 328 -14.46 -4.24 -2.09
CA GLU A 328 -15.31 -5.35 -2.51
C GLU A 328 -16.16 -5.92 -1.36
N GLU A 329 -15.56 -6.18 -0.19
CA GLU A 329 -16.26 -6.66 1.01
C GLU A 329 -17.39 -5.71 1.45
N LEU A 330 -17.17 -4.40 1.31
CA LEU A 330 -18.15 -3.37 1.65
C LEU A 330 -19.15 -3.11 0.52
N GLY A 331 -19.02 -3.75 -0.65
CA GLY A 331 -19.88 -3.51 -1.82
C GLY A 331 -19.66 -2.14 -2.48
N ILE A 332 -18.51 -1.51 -2.23
CA ILE A 332 -18.15 -0.18 -2.69
C ILE A 332 -17.38 -0.30 -4.00
N GLY A 333 -17.92 0.28 -5.06
CA GLY A 333 -17.35 0.17 -6.39
C GLY A 333 -17.62 -1.19 -7.05
N ARG A 334 -16.99 -1.37 -8.19
CA ARG A 334 -17.14 -2.48 -9.13
C ARG A 334 -15.80 -2.78 -9.82
N PRO A 335 -15.62 -3.97 -10.46
CA PRO A 335 -14.46 -4.30 -11.30
C PRO A 335 -13.93 -3.18 -12.20
N SER A 336 -14.82 -2.37 -12.78
CA SER A 336 -14.47 -1.26 -13.65
C SER A 336 -13.87 -0.05 -12.93
N THR A 337 -14.09 0.08 -11.63
CA THR A 337 -13.84 1.30 -10.84
C THR A 337 -12.72 1.17 -9.80
N TYR A 338 -12.31 -0.03 -9.40
CA TYR A 338 -11.27 -0.22 -8.38
C TYR A 338 -9.95 0.49 -8.74
N ALA A 339 -9.35 0.14 -9.87
CA ALA A 339 -8.09 0.72 -10.30
C ALA A 339 -8.18 2.24 -10.60
N PRO A 340 -9.22 2.75 -11.30
CA PRO A 340 -9.41 4.19 -11.47
C PRO A 340 -9.58 4.96 -10.16
N THR A 341 -10.29 4.41 -9.17
CA THR A 341 -10.48 5.05 -7.86
C THR A 341 -9.17 5.22 -7.13
N ILE A 342 -8.40 4.12 -7.00
CA ILE A 342 -7.09 4.14 -6.33
C ILE A 342 -6.12 5.08 -7.05
N THR A 343 -6.10 5.05 -8.39
CA THR A 343 -5.28 5.96 -9.20
C THR A 343 -5.68 7.43 -8.97
N THR A 344 -6.98 7.71 -8.86
CA THR A 344 -7.50 9.07 -8.67
C THR A 344 -7.10 9.62 -7.31
N ILE A 345 -7.30 8.87 -6.22
CA ILE A 345 -6.98 9.36 -4.87
C ILE A 345 -5.47 9.60 -4.68
N ILE A 346 -4.63 8.82 -5.38
CA ILE A 346 -3.17 9.02 -5.42
C ILE A 346 -2.83 10.26 -6.25
N ASN A 347 -3.35 10.37 -7.49
CA ASN A 347 -3.03 11.49 -8.39
C ASN A 347 -3.53 12.84 -7.86
N ARG A 348 -4.61 12.85 -7.08
CA ARG A 348 -5.14 14.04 -6.40
C ARG A 348 -4.38 14.41 -5.14
N GLY A 349 -3.42 13.57 -4.73
CA GLY A 349 -2.59 13.81 -3.55
C GLY A 349 -3.32 13.62 -2.23
N TYR A 350 -4.48 12.95 -2.22
CA TYR A 350 -5.13 12.57 -0.95
C TYR A 350 -4.36 11.47 -0.25
N VAL A 351 -3.75 10.58 -1.03
CA VAL A 351 -3.06 9.40 -0.58
C VAL A 351 -1.69 9.34 -1.24
N VAL A 352 -0.70 8.87 -0.50
CA VAL A 352 0.65 8.66 -1.00
C VAL A 352 1.04 7.21 -0.77
N LYS A 353 1.70 6.62 -1.77
CA LYS A 353 2.32 5.31 -1.65
C LYS A 353 3.70 5.48 -1.04
N GLN A 354 3.93 4.87 0.12
CA GLN A 354 5.18 5.01 0.86
C GLN A 354 5.77 3.66 1.25
N ASN A 355 7.09 3.69 1.43
CA ASN A 355 7.83 2.67 2.16
C ASN A 355 8.27 3.30 3.47
N LYS A 356 8.17 2.54 4.56
CA LYS A 356 8.69 2.92 5.87
C LYS A 356 9.80 1.96 6.23
N GLU A 357 10.98 2.50 6.49
CA GLU A 357 12.08 1.68 7.02
C GLU A 357 11.75 1.24 8.44
N GLY A 358 12.14 0.01 8.76
CA GLY A 358 11.95 -0.53 10.10
C GLY A 358 12.88 0.13 11.10
N GLN A 359 12.40 0.30 12.33
CA GLN A 359 13.21 0.78 13.44
C GLN A 359 13.69 -0.41 14.27
N LYS A 360 14.87 -0.29 14.89
CA LYS A 360 15.36 -1.31 15.80
C LYS A 360 14.77 -1.08 17.20
N ARG A 361 14.31 -2.15 17.84
CA ARG A 361 13.98 -2.15 19.27
C ARG A 361 14.62 -3.33 19.97
N SER A 362 15.02 -3.14 21.22
CA SER A 362 15.49 -4.24 22.05
C SER A 362 14.31 -4.97 22.70
N TYR A 363 14.46 -6.28 22.89
CA TYR A 363 13.50 -7.09 23.64
C TYR A 363 14.24 -8.10 24.52
N VAL A 364 13.58 -8.55 25.58
CA VAL A 364 14.13 -9.53 26.52
C VAL A 364 13.69 -10.94 26.15
N GLN A 365 14.62 -11.89 26.25
CA GLN A 365 14.33 -13.31 26.12
C GLN A 365 14.89 -14.04 27.35
N LEU A 366 14.02 -14.77 28.03
CA LEU A 366 14.36 -15.67 29.13
C LEU A 366 14.38 -17.10 28.59
N THR A 367 15.47 -17.82 28.82
CA THR A 367 15.62 -19.22 28.39
C THR A 367 15.92 -20.09 29.60
N LEU A 368 15.06 -21.06 29.85
CA LEU A 368 15.27 -22.16 30.78
C LEU A 368 15.97 -23.32 30.06
N THR A 369 17.13 -23.75 30.56
CA THR A 369 17.83 -24.95 30.13
C THR A 369 18.32 -25.73 31.34
N GLY A 370 17.86 -26.97 31.50
CA GLY A 370 18.00 -27.69 32.76
C GLY A 370 17.35 -26.90 33.91
N SER A 371 18.12 -26.60 34.95
CA SER A 371 17.64 -25.82 36.12
C SER A 371 18.03 -24.33 36.09
N LYS A 372 18.64 -23.86 34.99
CA LYS A 372 19.16 -22.49 34.89
C LYS A 372 18.31 -21.66 33.94
N ILE A 373 17.86 -20.50 34.44
CA ILE A 373 17.24 -19.46 33.61
C ILE A 373 18.33 -18.45 33.25
N ALA A 374 18.50 -18.22 31.95
CA ALA A 374 19.40 -17.20 31.42
C ALA A 374 18.59 -16.12 30.71
N GLU A 375 18.96 -14.86 30.94
CA GLU A 375 18.40 -13.72 30.24
C GLU A 375 19.33 -13.28 29.10
N LYS A 376 18.74 -12.96 27.95
CA LYS A 376 19.41 -12.28 26.84
C LYS A 376 18.61 -11.09 26.40
N ARG A 377 19.29 -9.97 26.15
CA ARG A 377 18.72 -8.81 25.46
C ARG A 377 19.03 -8.91 23.98
N LEU A 378 17.99 -9.02 23.17
CA LEU A 378 18.07 -9.16 21.73
C LEU A 378 17.52 -7.90 21.07
N THR A 379 17.65 -7.80 19.75
CA THR A 379 17.14 -6.67 18.96
C THR A 379 16.38 -7.19 17.75
N GLU A 380 15.22 -6.63 17.49
CA GLU A 380 14.43 -6.88 16.28
C GLU A 380 14.15 -5.58 15.53
N THR A 381 13.83 -5.72 14.24
CA THR A 381 13.39 -4.61 13.41
C THR A 381 11.87 -4.63 13.32
N TYR A 382 11.21 -3.53 13.65
CA TYR A 382 9.75 -3.42 13.66
C TYR A 382 9.26 -2.20 12.86
N GLY A 383 7.99 -2.21 12.45
CA GLY A 383 7.36 -1.08 11.76
C GLY A 383 7.81 -0.89 10.30
N LYS A 384 8.47 -1.89 9.70
CA LYS A 384 8.84 -1.88 8.28
C LYS A 384 7.59 -2.04 7.43
N GLU A 385 7.39 -1.13 6.48
CA GLU A 385 6.25 -1.17 5.56
C GLU A 385 6.73 -0.97 4.12
N LYS A 386 6.16 -1.74 3.20
CA LYS A 386 6.46 -1.64 1.78
C LYS A 386 5.18 -1.40 0.98
N ASN A 387 5.23 -0.43 0.08
CA ASN A 387 4.16 -0.11 -0.87
C ASN A 387 2.80 0.10 -0.19
N ARG A 388 2.79 0.75 0.98
CA ARG A 388 1.56 1.03 1.74
C ARG A 388 0.98 2.38 1.36
N LEU A 389 -0.35 2.46 1.39
CA LEU A 389 -1.13 3.66 1.15
C LEU A 389 -1.29 4.39 2.48
N GLN A 390 -0.81 5.63 2.53
CA GLN A 390 -0.96 6.51 3.69
C GLN A 390 -1.76 7.74 3.26
N PRO A 391 -2.80 8.15 4.01
CA PRO A 391 -3.47 9.41 3.75
C PRO A 391 -2.49 10.57 3.99
N THR A 392 -2.70 11.68 3.30
CA THR A 392 -1.99 12.94 3.53
C THR A 392 -2.82 13.85 4.43
N ASP A 393 -2.22 14.91 4.98
CA ASP A 393 -2.96 15.96 5.69
C ASP A 393 -4.12 16.53 4.87
N ILE A 394 -3.93 16.67 3.54
CA ILE A 394 -4.99 17.13 2.64
C ILE A 394 -6.11 16.08 2.57
N GLY A 395 -5.76 14.80 2.47
CA GLY A 395 -6.74 13.71 2.48
C GLY A 395 -7.55 13.67 3.78
N MET A 396 -6.89 13.84 4.94
CA MET A 396 -7.53 13.87 6.25
C MET A 396 -8.46 15.08 6.40
N VAL A 397 -8.00 16.29 6.06
CA VAL A 397 -8.83 17.50 6.14
C VAL A 397 -10.04 17.45 5.19
N VAL A 398 -9.87 16.90 3.98
CA VAL A 398 -10.99 16.70 3.07
C VAL A 398 -11.96 15.66 3.61
N ASN A 399 -11.46 14.57 4.19
CA ASN A 399 -12.30 13.56 4.84
C ASN A 399 -13.14 14.18 5.95
N ASP A 400 -12.52 14.89 6.89
CA ASP A 400 -13.21 15.48 8.03
C ASP A 400 -14.24 16.53 7.61
N TYR A 401 -13.90 17.34 6.60
CA TYR A 401 -14.85 18.28 6.04
C TYR A 401 -16.07 17.56 5.44
N LEU A 402 -15.84 16.51 4.65
CA LEU A 402 -16.91 15.75 4.03
C LEU A 402 -17.73 14.94 5.03
N GLU A 403 -17.13 14.37 6.07
CA GLU A 403 -17.86 13.69 7.14
C GLU A 403 -18.73 14.69 7.91
N SER A 404 -18.20 15.86 8.27
CA SER A 404 -18.97 16.84 9.04
C SER A 404 -20.14 17.48 8.28
N GLN A 405 -20.03 17.63 6.95
CA GLN A 405 -21.03 18.32 6.14
C GLN A 405 -21.90 17.36 5.32
N PHE A 406 -21.39 16.16 5.03
CA PHE A 406 -21.99 15.19 4.11
C PHE A 406 -21.99 13.76 4.65
N GLU A 407 -22.16 13.59 5.97
CA GLU A 407 -22.19 12.28 6.64
C GLU A 407 -23.01 11.21 5.90
N PRO A 408 -24.28 11.44 5.49
CA PRO A 408 -25.06 10.45 4.74
C PRO A 408 -24.41 9.98 3.42
N ILE A 409 -23.66 10.86 2.75
CA ILE A 409 -22.99 10.55 1.47
C ILE A 409 -21.68 9.80 1.70
N MET A 410 -21.03 10.06 2.84
CA MET A 410 -19.78 9.42 3.25
C MET A 410 -19.99 8.04 3.89
N ASP A 411 -21.24 7.66 4.16
CA ASP A 411 -21.59 6.36 4.72
C ASP A 411 -21.29 5.21 3.74
N TYR A 412 -20.72 4.11 4.28
CA TYR A 412 -20.36 2.94 3.50
C TYR A 412 -21.60 2.26 2.90
N ASN A 413 -22.69 2.17 3.66
CA ASN A 413 -23.92 1.53 3.20
C ASN A 413 -24.62 2.38 2.14
N PHE A 414 -24.59 3.71 2.24
CA PHE A 414 -25.09 4.58 1.18
C PHE A 414 -24.44 4.24 -0.17
N THR A 415 -23.11 4.23 -0.21
CA THR A 415 -22.38 3.95 -1.45
C THR A 415 -22.67 2.55 -1.99
N ALA A 416 -22.75 1.55 -1.11
CA ALA A 416 -23.08 0.18 -1.49
C ALA A 416 -24.52 0.03 -1.99
N ASN A 417 -25.47 0.75 -1.38
CA ASN A 417 -26.88 0.72 -1.76
C ASN A 417 -27.12 1.40 -3.10
N VAL A 418 -26.48 2.54 -3.37
CA VAL A 418 -26.52 3.20 -4.69
C VAL A 418 -26.03 2.26 -5.79
N GLU A 419 -25.00 1.45 -5.53
CA GLU A 419 -24.56 0.47 -6.53
C GLU A 419 -25.60 -0.64 -6.76
N LYS A 420 -26.32 -1.09 -5.72
CA LYS A 420 -27.44 -2.04 -5.87
C LYS A 420 -28.60 -1.41 -6.64
N GLU A 421 -28.89 -0.13 -6.44
CA GLU A 421 -29.92 0.57 -7.20
C GLU A 421 -29.57 0.63 -8.70
N PHE A 422 -28.30 0.80 -9.06
CA PHE A 422 -27.88 0.67 -10.46
C PHE A 422 -28.14 -0.73 -11.02
N ASP A 423 -27.93 -1.78 -10.23
CA ASP A 423 -28.23 -3.15 -10.64
C ASP A 423 -29.75 -3.34 -10.82
N ARG A 424 -30.58 -2.82 -9.90
CA ARG A 424 -32.04 -2.80 -10.04
C ARG A 424 -32.53 -2.03 -11.27
N ILE A 425 -31.85 -0.93 -11.65
CA ILE A 425 -32.13 -0.23 -12.91
C ILE A 425 -31.74 -1.12 -14.11
N ALA A 426 -30.61 -1.82 -14.04
CA ALA A 426 -30.17 -2.72 -15.10
C ALA A 426 -31.14 -3.89 -15.32
N ASP A 427 -31.73 -4.40 -14.25
CA ASP A 427 -32.75 -5.45 -14.25
C ASP A 427 -34.16 -4.93 -14.63
N GLY A 428 -34.35 -3.60 -14.63
CA GLY A 428 -35.62 -2.96 -14.97
C GLY A 428 -36.63 -2.88 -13.83
N GLU A 429 -36.19 -3.08 -12.59
CA GLU A 429 -37.05 -3.01 -11.40
C GLU A 429 -37.39 -1.58 -11.01
N ILE A 430 -36.51 -0.60 -11.29
CA ILE A 430 -36.71 0.82 -10.96
C ILE A 430 -36.31 1.74 -12.12
N THR A 431 -36.94 2.91 -12.19
CA THR A 431 -36.66 3.93 -13.22
C THR A 431 -35.55 4.87 -12.76
N TRP A 432 -34.53 5.03 -13.59
CA TRP A 432 -33.33 5.79 -13.24
C TRP A 432 -33.59 7.26 -12.89
N ASN A 433 -34.54 7.93 -13.56
CA ASN A 433 -34.88 9.32 -13.27
C ASN A 433 -35.40 9.51 -11.83
N SER A 434 -36.22 8.58 -11.33
CA SER A 434 -36.75 8.62 -9.96
C SER A 434 -35.63 8.51 -8.96
N MET A 435 -34.75 7.50 -9.13
CA MET A 435 -33.60 7.29 -8.24
C MET A 435 -32.67 8.51 -8.19
N ILE A 436 -32.45 9.19 -9.33
CA ILE A 436 -31.64 10.42 -9.36
C ILE A 436 -32.34 11.58 -8.65
N ASP A 437 -33.66 11.74 -8.80
CA ASP A 437 -34.43 12.79 -8.12
C ASP A 437 -34.42 12.60 -6.59
N ASP A 438 -34.68 11.35 -6.15
CA ASP A 438 -34.65 10.93 -4.74
C ASP A 438 -33.29 11.20 -4.10
N PHE A 439 -32.21 11.03 -4.86
CA PHE A 439 -30.85 11.35 -4.44
C PHE A 439 -30.58 12.87 -4.42
N TYR A 440 -30.88 13.56 -5.52
CA TYR A 440 -30.40 14.92 -5.74
C TYR A 440 -31.09 15.95 -4.84
N GLY A 441 -32.38 15.79 -4.58
CA GLY A 441 -33.14 16.73 -3.73
C GLY A 441 -32.53 16.92 -2.33
N PRO A 442 -32.38 15.85 -1.53
CA PRO A 442 -31.72 15.92 -0.23
C PRO A 442 -30.26 16.35 -0.32
N PHE A 443 -29.52 15.82 -1.31
CA PHE A 443 -28.09 16.12 -1.50
C PHE A 443 -27.85 17.62 -1.77
N HIS A 444 -28.63 18.23 -2.66
CA HIS A 444 -28.47 19.65 -3.00
C HIS A 444 -28.75 20.57 -1.80
N LYS A 445 -29.74 20.23 -0.95
CA LYS A 445 -29.99 20.96 0.31
C LYS A 445 -28.77 20.93 1.25
N MET A 446 -28.04 19.82 1.30
CA MET A 446 -26.81 19.71 2.07
C MET A 446 -25.71 20.61 1.49
N VAL A 447 -25.62 20.70 0.16
CA VAL A 447 -24.66 21.57 -0.55
C VAL A 447 -24.96 23.06 -0.27
N ASP A 448 -26.22 23.47 -0.30
CA ASP A 448 -26.65 24.83 0.05
C ASP A 448 -26.29 25.20 1.49
N HIS A 449 -26.57 24.27 2.43
CA HIS A 449 -26.20 24.43 3.83
C HIS A 449 -24.68 24.55 4.02
N ALA A 450 -23.90 23.68 3.38
CA ALA A 450 -22.44 23.69 3.50
C ALA A 450 -21.80 24.93 2.83
N THR A 451 -22.46 25.50 1.81
CA THR A 451 -22.02 26.72 1.14
C THR A 451 -22.15 27.94 2.06
N THR A 452 -23.31 28.06 2.73
CA THR A 452 -23.63 29.17 3.65
C THR A 452 -22.93 29.06 4.99
N THR A 453 -22.62 27.84 5.44
CA THR A 453 -21.87 27.61 6.68
C THR A 453 -20.46 28.20 6.59
N GLN A 454 -20.13 29.15 7.47
CA GLN A 454 -18.75 29.61 7.62
C GLN A 454 -17.91 28.46 8.20
N THR A 455 -16.95 27.96 7.43
CA THR A 455 -15.92 27.08 7.97
C THR A 455 -15.03 27.92 8.86
N THR A 456 -15.02 27.63 10.16
CA THR A 456 -13.98 28.10 11.07
C THR A 456 -12.64 27.63 10.54
N LYS A 457 -11.80 28.57 10.05
CA LYS A 457 -10.40 28.29 9.70
C LYS A 457 -9.61 27.66 10.86
N ASN A 458 -10.15 27.73 12.08
CA ASN A 458 -9.57 27.20 13.30
C ASN A 458 -9.56 25.67 13.38
N ASN A 459 -10.44 24.93 12.68
CA ASN A 459 -10.44 23.45 12.74
C ASN A 459 -9.24 22.79 12.04
N GLN A 460 -8.38 23.58 11.38
CA GLN A 460 -7.17 23.09 10.71
C GLN A 460 -5.88 23.43 11.45
N ILE A 461 -5.97 23.96 12.68
CA ILE A 461 -4.82 24.36 13.49
C ILE A 461 -4.70 23.42 14.69
N ARG A 462 -3.59 22.70 14.76
CA ARG A 462 -3.21 21.88 15.92
C ARG A 462 -2.11 22.60 16.71
N ILE A 463 -2.40 23.00 17.94
CA ILE A 463 -1.39 23.55 18.85
C ILE A 463 -0.55 22.38 19.38
N LEU A 464 0.77 22.46 19.20
CA LEU A 464 1.71 21.41 19.60
C LEU A 464 2.34 21.67 20.97
N GLY A 465 2.37 22.93 21.40
CA GLY A 465 2.96 23.37 22.66
C GLY A 465 3.67 24.71 22.50
N THR A 466 4.72 24.90 23.30
CA THR A 466 5.49 26.15 23.37
C THR A 466 6.95 25.87 23.01
N ASP A 467 7.57 26.72 22.19
CA ASP A 467 9.00 26.65 21.89
C ASP A 467 9.79 26.96 23.18
N PRO A 468 10.61 26.04 23.70
CA PRO A 468 11.38 26.27 24.92
C PRO A 468 12.40 27.41 24.79
N THR A 469 12.77 27.79 23.56
CA THR A 469 13.77 28.84 23.31
C THR A 469 13.16 30.23 23.35
N THR A 470 12.00 30.41 22.71
CA THR A 470 11.35 31.73 22.58
C THR A 470 10.18 31.92 23.53
N GLY A 471 9.61 30.85 24.10
CA GLY A 471 8.38 30.89 24.87
C GLY A 471 7.11 31.06 24.00
N HIS A 472 7.22 30.96 22.68
CA HIS A 472 6.10 31.21 21.77
C HIS A 472 5.33 29.94 21.41
N THR A 473 4.04 30.07 21.11
CA THR A 473 3.19 28.97 20.67
C THR A 473 3.69 28.36 19.36
N VAL A 474 3.75 27.03 19.32
CA VAL A 474 4.01 26.25 18.13
C VAL A 474 2.73 25.59 17.66
N LYS A 475 2.34 25.82 16.40
CA LYS A 475 1.11 25.28 15.81
C LYS A 475 1.36 24.67 14.42
N ALA A 476 0.68 23.59 14.11
CA ALA A 476 0.70 22.94 12.80
C ALA A 476 -0.63 23.15 12.07
N ARG A 477 -0.55 23.46 10.76
CA ARG A 477 -1.72 23.73 9.92
C ARG A 477 -1.45 23.53 8.44
N ILE A 478 -2.50 23.48 7.63
CA ILE A 478 -2.37 23.51 6.16
C ILE A 478 -2.20 24.97 5.70
N GLY A 479 -1.07 25.27 5.06
CA GLY A 479 -0.82 26.52 4.39
C GLY A 479 -1.04 26.44 2.88
N ARG A 480 -0.78 27.56 2.17
CA ARG A 480 -0.92 27.65 0.71
C ARG A 480 -0.10 26.60 -0.05
N TYR A 481 1.05 26.20 0.50
CA TYR A 481 2.00 25.28 -0.13
C TYR A 481 1.97 23.87 0.46
N GLY A 482 1.03 23.57 1.37
CA GLY A 482 0.92 22.28 2.04
C GLY A 482 1.01 22.39 3.56
N PRO A 483 1.13 21.25 4.26
CA PRO A 483 1.22 21.21 5.71
C PRO A 483 2.50 21.89 6.21
N MET A 484 2.37 22.69 7.26
CA MET A 484 3.45 23.49 7.83
C MET A 484 3.29 23.70 9.33
N VAL A 485 4.41 23.97 9.98
CA VAL A 485 4.49 24.44 11.37
C VAL A 485 4.77 25.94 11.38
N GLU A 486 4.16 26.62 12.34
CA GLU A 486 4.33 28.03 12.65
C GLU A 486 4.76 28.18 14.11
N ILE A 487 5.85 28.93 14.34
CA ILE A 487 6.17 29.50 15.65
C ILE A 487 5.68 30.94 15.61
N GLU A 488 4.78 31.30 16.52
CA GLU A 488 4.21 32.65 16.58
C GLU A 488 5.31 33.70 16.80
N GLY A 489 5.17 34.87 16.17
CA GLY A 489 6.00 36.03 16.47
C GLY A 489 5.39 36.86 17.60
N ASN A 490 6.18 37.74 18.22
CA ASN A 490 5.65 38.77 19.11
C ASN A 490 4.76 39.76 18.36
N GLU A 491 4.03 40.58 19.10
CA GLU A 491 3.19 41.63 18.53
C GLU A 491 4.06 42.60 17.68
N GLY A 492 3.83 42.60 16.36
CA GLY A 492 4.63 43.37 15.39
C GLY A 492 5.79 42.61 14.72
N GLU A 493 6.13 41.40 15.18
CA GLU A 493 7.15 40.54 14.59
C GLU A 493 6.56 39.51 13.61
N LYS A 494 7.39 39.02 12.68
CA LYS A 494 6.97 37.99 11.72
C LYS A 494 7.09 36.60 12.34
N SER A 495 6.01 35.81 12.28
CA SER A 495 6.06 34.38 12.61
C SER A 495 7.09 33.63 11.77
N ARG A 496 7.68 32.59 12.34
CA ARG A 496 8.58 31.66 11.63
C ARG A 496 7.78 30.48 11.11
N PHE A 497 8.17 29.99 9.92
CA PHE A 497 7.47 28.89 9.26
C PHE A 497 8.41 27.79 8.79
N ALA A 498 7.98 26.53 8.91
CA ALA A 498 8.68 25.39 8.36
C ALA A 498 7.68 24.40 7.73
N SER A 499 8.01 23.82 6.57
CA SER A 499 7.16 22.79 5.94
C SER A 499 7.40 21.42 6.56
N LEU A 500 6.34 20.61 6.69
CA LEU A 500 6.48 19.23 7.16
C LEU A 500 7.32 18.39 6.19
N LYS A 501 8.06 17.41 6.72
CA LYS A 501 8.78 16.43 5.90
C LYS A 501 7.77 15.53 5.18
N LYS A 502 8.20 14.97 4.06
CA LYS A 502 7.41 13.96 3.34
C LYS A 502 7.11 12.77 4.28
N GLY A 503 5.83 12.44 4.45
CA GLY A 503 5.37 11.34 5.31
C GLY A 503 5.07 11.71 6.76
N GLN A 504 5.39 12.93 7.20
CA GLN A 504 4.85 13.45 8.45
C GLN A 504 3.39 13.88 8.25
N LEU A 505 2.60 13.78 9.33
CA LEU A 505 1.21 14.22 9.39
C LEU A 505 1.04 15.20 10.55
N ILE A 506 0.20 16.22 10.35
CA ILE A 506 -0.19 17.18 11.37
C ILE A 506 -0.78 16.46 12.58
N GLU A 507 -1.57 15.39 12.39
CA GLU A 507 -2.21 14.65 13.50
C GLU A 507 -1.23 13.91 14.41
N SER A 508 -0.11 13.39 13.87
CA SER A 508 0.86 12.60 14.63
C SER A 508 2.15 13.35 14.99
N LEU A 509 2.37 14.54 14.44
CA LEU A 509 3.56 15.35 14.66
C LEU A 509 3.75 15.70 16.15
N THR A 510 4.94 15.45 16.70
CA THR A 510 5.28 15.88 18.08
C THR A 510 5.87 17.29 18.09
N LEU A 511 5.87 17.96 19.25
CA LEU A 511 6.51 19.27 19.41
C LEU A 511 8.01 19.20 19.07
N GLU A 512 8.70 18.16 19.51
CA GLU A 512 10.12 17.94 19.23
C GLU A 512 10.38 17.81 17.72
N GLU A 513 9.60 16.98 17.03
CA GLU A 513 9.70 16.81 15.58
C GLU A 513 9.40 18.11 14.83
N ALA A 514 8.44 18.89 15.33
CA ALA A 514 8.06 20.19 14.76
C ALA A 514 9.17 21.23 14.90
N LEU A 515 9.79 21.34 16.08
CA LEU A 515 10.91 22.24 16.34
C LEU A 515 12.13 21.86 15.49
N ALA A 516 12.39 20.57 15.28
CA ALA A 516 13.47 20.10 14.43
C ALA A 516 13.37 20.61 12.97
N LEU A 517 12.17 20.92 12.47
CA LEU A 517 11.97 21.50 11.13
C LEU A 517 12.56 22.90 10.98
N PHE A 518 12.72 23.63 12.09
CA PHE A 518 13.28 24.99 12.12
C PHE A 518 14.81 25.02 12.19
N SER A 519 15.47 23.87 12.16
CA SER A 519 16.93 23.77 12.02
C SER A 519 17.42 24.28 10.66
N LEU A 520 16.54 24.40 9.66
CA LEU A 520 16.83 25.01 8.37
C LEU A 520 16.39 26.50 8.36
N PRO A 521 17.15 27.37 7.67
CA PRO A 521 18.34 27.06 6.87
C PRO A 521 19.60 26.76 7.70
N ARG A 522 20.41 25.80 7.25
CA ARG A 522 21.70 25.41 7.87
C ARG A 522 22.85 26.05 7.09
N ASN A 523 23.78 26.73 7.78
CA ASN A 523 25.02 27.20 7.18
C ASN A 523 26.13 26.15 7.39
N LEU A 524 26.72 25.64 6.31
CA LEU A 524 27.81 24.66 6.35
C LEU A 524 29.19 25.32 6.34
N GLY A 525 29.25 26.66 6.20
CA GLY A 525 30.48 27.42 6.14
C GLY A 525 30.87 27.86 4.72
N PRO A 526 32.01 28.56 4.59
CA PRO A 526 32.43 29.19 3.34
C PRO A 526 32.93 28.17 2.31
N TYR A 527 32.59 28.39 1.05
CA TYR A 527 33.11 27.68 -0.12
C TYR A 527 33.38 28.71 -1.22
N GLU A 528 34.60 28.79 -1.77
CA GLU A 528 34.94 29.76 -2.83
C GLU A 528 34.53 31.22 -2.53
N GLY A 529 34.65 31.63 -1.26
CA GLY A 529 34.37 33.01 -0.81
C GLY A 529 32.90 33.32 -0.43
N GLU A 530 31.97 32.37 -0.60
CA GLU A 530 30.55 32.53 -0.24
C GLU A 530 30.07 31.34 0.59
N ASP A 531 29.11 31.56 1.49
CA ASP A 531 28.62 30.49 2.37
C ASP A 531 27.74 29.47 1.64
N LEU A 532 27.91 28.20 1.98
CA LEU A 532 27.00 27.11 1.61
C LEU A 532 25.84 27.03 2.59
N VAL A 533 24.66 27.46 2.16
CA VAL A 533 23.45 27.45 2.98
C VAL A 533 22.43 26.45 2.45
N ILE A 534 22.10 25.44 3.25
CA ILE A 534 21.06 24.45 2.95
C ILE A 534 19.71 25.01 3.38
N GLY A 535 18.73 24.96 2.48
CA GLY A 535 17.37 25.40 2.76
C GLY A 535 16.32 24.63 1.97
N ILE A 536 15.05 24.89 2.28
CA ILE A 536 13.91 24.34 1.52
C ILE A 536 13.14 25.51 0.94
N GLY A 537 13.05 25.54 -0.38
CA GLY A 537 12.31 26.56 -1.13
C GLY A 537 11.07 25.99 -1.81
N LYS A 538 10.39 26.84 -2.59
CA LYS A 538 9.19 26.47 -3.36
C LYS A 538 9.37 25.25 -4.26
N PHE A 539 10.57 25.02 -4.77
CA PHE A 539 10.89 23.94 -5.71
C PHE A 539 11.56 22.72 -5.06
N GLY A 540 11.70 22.73 -3.73
CA GLY A 540 12.35 21.67 -2.96
C GLY A 540 13.63 22.13 -2.25
N PRO A 541 14.37 21.17 -1.66
CA PRO A 541 15.61 21.45 -0.96
C PRO A 541 16.72 21.91 -1.91
N TYR A 542 17.54 22.86 -1.45
CA TYR A 542 18.64 23.42 -2.23
C TYR A 542 19.87 23.72 -1.36
N VAL A 543 21.03 23.79 -2.01
CA VAL A 543 22.24 24.45 -1.53
C VAL A 543 22.29 25.83 -2.18
N ARG A 544 22.36 26.90 -1.37
CA ARG A 544 22.59 28.26 -1.84
C ARG A 544 24.06 28.59 -1.67
N HIS A 545 24.66 29.13 -2.71
CA HIS A 545 26.03 29.63 -2.75
C HIS A 545 26.00 31.02 -3.38
N GLY A 546 26.17 32.06 -2.56
CA GLY A 546 25.91 33.44 -2.95
C GLY A 546 24.47 33.65 -3.48
N LYS A 547 24.34 34.00 -4.77
CA LYS A 547 23.08 34.15 -5.51
C LYS A 547 22.63 32.89 -6.26
N SER A 548 23.45 31.86 -6.28
CA SER A 548 23.21 30.62 -7.03
C SER A 548 22.54 29.57 -6.15
N PHE A 549 21.70 28.75 -6.77
CA PHE A 549 20.95 27.68 -6.10
C PHE A 549 21.19 26.35 -6.84
N ALA A 550 21.67 25.34 -6.12
CA ALA A 550 21.78 23.96 -6.60
C ALA A 550 20.73 23.10 -5.91
N SER A 551 19.89 22.39 -6.67
CA SER A 551 18.90 21.48 -6.09
C SER A 551 19.58 20.23 -5.52
N LEU A 552 19.12 19.77 -4.36
CA LEU A 552 19.56 18.49 -3.79
C LEU A 552 19.07 17.31 -4.63
N ALA A 553 19.83 16.21 -4.65
CA ALA A 553 19.36 14.97 -5.26
C ALA A 553 18.26 14.34 -4.40
N ARG A 554 17.47 13.42 -4.98
CA ARG A 554 16.38 12.75 -4.26
C ARG A 554 16.86 11.88 -3.09
N THR A 555 18.13 11.52 -3.09
CA THR A 555 18.81 10.73 -2.04
C THR A 555 19.41 11.60 -0.94
N ASP A 556 19.57 12.91 -1.18
CA ASP A 556 20.16 13.81 -0.21
C ASP A 556 19.09 14.30 0.77
N ASP A 557 19.36 14.21 2.07
CA ASP A 557 18.50 14.76 3.11
C ASP A 557 19.02 16.16 3.53
N PRO A 558 18.24 17.24 3.38
CA PRO A 558 18.68 18.59 3.74
C PRO A 558 19.04 18.75 5.22
N TYR A 559 18.52 17.89 6.10
CA TYR A 559 18.80 17.95 7.53
C TYR A 559 20.13 17.28 7.91
N THR A 560 20.68 16.41 7.05
CA THR A 560 21.90 15.63 7.36
C THR A 560 23.02 15.78 6.34
N ILE A 561 22.76 16.37 5.16
CA ILE A 561 23.79 16.64 4.15
C ILE A 561 24.98 17.40 4.75
N GLY A 562 26.18 16.95 4.39
CA GLY A 562 27.47 17.51 4.83
C GLY A 562 28.09 18.46 3.80
N TYR A 563 29.18 19.11 4.21
CA TYR A 563 29.90 20.13 3.42
C TYR A 563 30.34 19.62 2.04
N ASP A 564 31.01 18.47 1.97
CA ASP A 564 31.60 17.96 0.73
C ASP A 564 30.54 17.69 -0.35
N ARG A 565 29.43 17.05 0.05
CA ARG A 565 28.31 16.78 -0.85
C ARG A 565 27.62 18.07 -1.31
N ALA A 566 27.50 19.06 -0.42
CA ALA A 566 26.94 20.36 -0.78
C ALA A 566 27.81 21.12 -1.79
N ALA A 567 29.14 21.10 -1.60
CA ALA A 567 30.11 21.68 -2.53
C ALA A 567 30.09 20.98 -3.89
N GLU A 568 29.98 19.65 -3.92
CA GLU A 568 29.84 18.86 -5.14
C GLU A 568 28.61 19.28 -5.95
N LEU A 569 27.44 19.41 -5.31
CA LEU A 569 26.20 19.84 -5.98
C LEU A 569 26.32 21.24 -6.59
N VAL A 570 27.01 22.16 -5.91
CA VAL A 570 27.28 23.51 -6.42
C VAL A 570 28.20 23.43 -7.64
N ARG A 571 29.28 22.64 -7.59
CA ARG A 571 30.19 22.45 -8.72
C ARG A 571 29.50 21.82 -9.93
N GLU A 572 28.67 20.80 -9.72
CA GLU A 572 27.85 20.20 -10.78
C GLU A 572 26.88 21.23 -11.39
N GLN A 573 26.26 22.07 -10.56
CA GLN A 573 25.35 23.11 -11.03
C GLN A 573 26.11 24.19 -11.82
N GLN A 574 27.27 24.63 -11.36
CA GLN A 574 28.13 25.58 -12.06
C GLN A 574 28.62 24.99 -13.40
N ALA A 575 29.08 23.74 -13.41
CA ALA A 575 29.49 23.03 -14.63
C ALA A 575 28.33 22.90 -15.63
N ARG A 576 27.12 22.57 -15.17
CA ARG A 576 25.91 22.55 -16.00
C ARG A 576 25.57 23.93 -16.56
N ALA A 577 25.69 24.98 -15.75
CA ALA A 577 25.45 26.35 -16.20
C ALA A 577 26.51 26.81 -17.23
N ALA A 578 27.77 26.46 -17.02
CA ALA A 578 28.86 26.73 -17.96
C ALA A 578 28.64 25.99 -19.29
N ALA A 579 28.34 24.69 -19.24
CA ALA A 579 28.06 23.89 -20.44
C ALA A 579 26.82 24.36 -21.21
N ALA A 580 25.78 24.85 -20.51
CA ALA A 580 24.60 25.44 -21.16
C ALA A 580 24.92 26.78 -21.86
N ASN A 581 25.93 27.50 -21.37
CA ASN A 581 26.37 28.76 -21.97
C ASN A 581 27.37 28.57 -23.11
N THR A 582 28.09 27.44 -23.14
CA THR A 582 28.95 27.05 -24.28
C THR A 582 28.09 26.65 -25.48
N PRO A 583 28.20 27.34 -26.63
CA PRO A 583 27.49 26.95 -27.84
C PRO A 583 27.97 25.58 -28.33
N LEU A 584 27.03 24.66 -28.60
CA LEU A 584 27.27 23.41 -29.32
C LEU A 584 27.73 23.66 -30.77
N LYS A 585 27.21 24.74 -31.37
CA LYS A 585 27.57 25.16 -32.72
C LYS A 585 27.36 26.67 -32.87
N THR A 586 28.28 27.29 -33.58
CA THR A 586 28.25 28.70 -33.99
C THR A 586 28.30 28.77 -35.51
N PHE A 587 27.77 29.85 -36.08
CA PHE A 587 27.79 30.10 -37.52
C PHE A 587 28.52 31.41 -37.78
N ALA A 588 29.54 31.39 -38.64
CA ALA A 588 30.37 32.56 -38.89
C ALA A 588 29.59 33.67 -39.61
N GLU A 589 28.61 33.28 -40.41
CA GLU A 589 27.74 34.15 -41.20
C GLU A 589 26.68 34.87 -40.35
N GLU A 590 26.29 34.29 -39.21
CA GLU A 590 25.32 34.86 -38.27
C GLU A 590 25.79 34.63 -36.82
N PRO A 591 26.72 35.48 -36.30
CA PRO A 591 27.35 35.30 -34.99
C PRO A 591 26.37 35.32 -33.80
N GLU A 592 25.20 35.93 -33.98
CA GLU A 592 24.13 35.96 -32.96
C GLU A 592 23.34 34.65 -32.87
N LEU A 593 23.50 33.73 -33.83
CA LEU A 593 22.81 32.45 -33.87
C LEU A 593 23.68 31.35 -33.25
N LEU A 594 23.24 30.87 -32.09
CA LEU A 594 23.96 29.87 -31.31
C LEU A 594 23.08 28.64 -31.10
N ILE A 595 23.64 27.46 -31.31
CA ILE A 595 23.00 26.22 -30.85
C ILE A 595 23.51 25.95 -29.45
N LYS A 596 22.62 25.80 -28.48
CA LYS A 596 22.97 25.60 -27.07
C LYS A 596 22.31 24.34 -26.53
N ASN A 597 22.88 23.77 -25.48
CA ASN A 597 22.26 22.67 -24.77
C ASN A 597 21.41 23.20 -23.62
N GLY A 598 20.20 22.66 -23.47
CA GLY A 598 19.24 23.08 -22.44
C GLY A 598 18.65 21.90 -21.68
N ARG A 599 17.90 22.20 -20.62
CA ARG A 599 17.25 21.18 -19.75
C ARG A 599 16.37 20.18 -20.52
N TYR A 600 15.82 20.59 -21.67
CA TYR A 600 14.89 19.79 -22.48
C TYR A 600 15.51 19.32 -23.80
N GLY A 601 16.83 19.38 -23.91
CA GLY A 601 17.61 19.08 -25.11
C GLY A 601 18.14 20.33 -25.82
N PRO A 602 18.84 20.13 -26.95
CA PRO A 602 19.43 21.20 -27.75
C PRO A 602 18.39 22.17 -28.32
N TYR A 603 18.72 23.46 -28.34
CA TYR A 603 17.86 24.52 -28.84
C TYR A 603 18.66 25.58 -29.59
N ILE A 604 18.00 26.34 -30.46
CA ILE A 604 18.59 27.48 -31.17
C ILE A 604 18.33 28.74 -30.34
N ALA A 605 19.36 29.48 -30.00
CA ALA A 605 19.29 30.80 -29.40
C ALA A 605 19.64 31.85 -30.46
N TYR A 606 18.70 32.75 -30.78
CA TYR A 606 18.90 33.81 -31.77
C TYR A 606 18.15 35.07 -31.33
N LYS A 607 18.83 36.23 -31.32
CA LYS A 607 18.25 37.56 -30.97
C LYS A 607 17.40 37.57 -29.69
N GLY A 608 17.93 36.94 -28.64
CA GLY A 608 17.27 36.87 -27.32
C GLY A 608 16.09 35.90 -27.22
N LYS A 609 15.84 35.08 -28.25
CA LYS A 609 14.77 34.05 -28.26
C LYS A 609 15.34 32.65 -28.41
N ASN A 610 14.62 31.68 -27.86
CA ASN A 610 14.96 30.26 -27.90
C ASN A 610 13.95 29.49 -28.76
N TYR A 611 14.44 28.68 -29.69
CA TYR A 611 13.65 27.90 -30.64
C TYR A 611 13.95 26.42 -30.49
N ARG A 612 12.89 25.60 -30.47
CA ARG A 612 13.00 24.16 -30.25
C ARG A 612 13.49 23.47 -31.52
N ILE A 613 14.53 22.65 -31.40
CA ILE A 613 14.98 21.77 -32.48
C ILE A 613 14.05 20.53 -32.53
N PRO A 614 13.58 20.10 -33.71
CA PRO A 614 12.78 18.88 -33.85
C PRO A 614 13.45 17.64 -33.24
N LYS A 615 12.64 16.73 -32.67
CA LYS A 615 13.14 15.48 -32.11
C LYS A 615 13.78 14.62 -33.21
N GLY A 616 14.98 14.11 -32.96
CA GLY A 616 15.74 13.27 -33.91
C GLY A 616 16.77 14.03 -34.75
N THR A 617 16.76 15.36 -34.75
CA THR A 617 17.78 16.17 -35.43
C THR A 617 19.06 16.22 -34.59
N LYS A 618 20.21 15.92 -35.21
CA LYS A 618 21.53 16.06 -34.58
C LYS A 618 21.97 17.53 -34.58
N PRO A 619 22.22 18.14 -33.40
CA PRO A 619 22.59 19.55 -33.29
C PRO A 619 23.90 19.92 -33.99
N GLU A 620 24.81 18.96 -34.14
CA GLU A 620 26.12 19.17 -34.76
C GLU A 620 26.00 19.28 -36.28
N GLU A 621 25.02 18.60 -36.88
CA GLU A 621 24.83 18.47 -38.33
C GLU A 621 23.86 19.51 -38.91
N ILE A 622 23.11 20.25 -38.07
CA ILE A 622 22.15 21.24 -38.56
C ILE A 622 22.85 22.45 -39.20
N THR A 623 22.35 22.88 -40.35
CA THR A 623 22.89 24.01 -41.12
C THR A 623 22.24 25.33 -40.71
N LEU A 624 22.88 26.45 -41.05
CA LEU A 624 22.36 27.79 -40.78
C LEU A 624 20.98 28.00 -41.42
N GLU A 625 20.81 27.55 -42.67
CA GLU A 625 19.53 27.64 -43.39
C GLU A 625 18.41 26.87 -42.68
N ALA A 626 18.71 25.67 -42.17
CA ALA A 626 17.74 24.87 -41.42
C ALA A 626 17.37 25.55 -40.10
N CYS A 627 18.34 26.15 -39.39
CA CYS A 627 18.07 26.96 -38.21
C CYS A 627 17.16 28.15 -38.51
N MET A 628 17.43 28.90 -39.58
CA MET A 628 16.63 30.05 -40.00
C MET A 628 15.21 29.65 -40.41
N LYS A 629 15.06 28.50 -41.08
CA LYS A 629 13.75 27.93 -41.42
C LYS A 629 12.95 27.58 -40.17
N ILE A 630 13.58 26.97 -39.15
CA ILE A 630 12.93 26.67 -37.87
C ILE A 630 12.49 27.97 -37.17
N ILE A 631 13.35 29.00 -37.17
CA ILE A 631 13.03 30.31 -36.59
C ILE A 631 11.83 30.95 -37.29
N GLN A 632 11.75 30.90 -38.62
CA GLN A 632 10.65 31.46 -39.41
C GLN A 632 9.35 30.68 -39.24
N THR A 633 9.43 29.35 -39.11
CA THR A 633 8.25 28.47 -39.00
C THR A 633 7.71 28.37 -37.57
N SER A 634 8.55 28.66 -36.57
CA SER A 634 8.17 28.70 -35.16
C SER A 634 7.22 29.88 -34.90
N LYS A 635 5.92 29.62 -34.86
CA LYS A 635 4.92 30.61 -34.44
C LYS A 635 5.27 31.12 -33.02
N LYS A 636 5.17 32.45 -32.87
CA LYS A 636 5.41 33.21 -31.63
C LYS A 636 4.80 32.56 -30.40
#